data_AF-A0A7S3KZI5-F1
#
_entry.id   AF-A0A7S3KZI5-F1
#
_cell.length_a   1.000
_cell.length_b   1.000
_cell.length_c   1.000
_cell.angle_alpha   90.00
_cell.angle_beta   90.00
_cell.angle_gamma   90.00
#
_symmetry.space_group_name_H-M   'P 1'
#
loop_
_entity.id
_entity.type
_entity.pdbx_description
1 polymer ?
#
loop_
_entity_poly.entity_id
_entity_poly.type
_entity_poly.pdbx_seq_one_letter_code
_entity_poly.pdbx_strand_id
1 'polypeptide(L)'
;MTTTTTTSRQDDHNWQIPTTPQQHYDVIIVGSGLAGLTAALHVLDRGGTVLLMEKEATVGGNSNKASSGMNACCGIMGQNDIPNNTTTTMSSLSSSSLYDDNHVDTLELFTADTATSAGAAAQPPLIETLTGHSAAVWQWYTQRVGVDLSQVAQLGGHSRPRTFRPAVGMVGAALTTALQLALQHYTTTQQLTWHMETRVVELVTDDNHNAVTGVVAQTVADGMTHTWYATTVILATGGFAADKSPQSLVRRYHPEWIHVPTTAGTFSTGDGIHLGLADAVGAATADLERIQMHPTGFVDPTNPAATSKLLAAELLRGVGGILLNAQGQRFCNELGRRDYVSGEMLKQPRPKEEQWPTFALVLSQTAADAAARHVETYTNRGVLTKLHGTVALADWLGVPHTQLVRTLQDYATAAQRGVDDFGKTVFNGVSSLLTAENEVDDHQTFYVGRVTPVLHYCMGGLQIDTQGHVLRKNGQPIPGLRAAGEVTGGVHGVNRLGGNSLLDCGVFGSIVGQSAPIASPHKFAAPPPVFNDPIESSPESLRPITLHELQQHNSEDSLWVAIHGHVYDLTEFAARHPGGAHVIHKIAGTDATRVFGAVHDHTIVQALMKQRVGTFVAEHANAQPATLRTIPLDELQQHNGVQTSTLWVALHGNVYDLTDFAQRHAGGSHMIHKVAGKDATRIFSAVHDAETHLGALMVDMVGIWESDEVRE
;
A
#
# COMPACT_ATOMS: atom_id res chain seq x y z
N MET A 1 -27.74 41.11 -61.13
CA MET A 1 -28.70 40.37 -60.27
C MET A 1 -28.54 38.90 -60.60
N THR A 2 -27.66 38.21 -59.88
CA THR A 2 -27.34 36.80 -60.09
C THR A 2 -27.58 36.10 -58.77
N THR A 3 -28.54 35.19 -58.80
CA THR A 3 -29.09 34.40 -57.70
C THR A 3 -28.05 33.46 -57.12
N THR A 4 -27.76 33.63 -55.82
CA THR A 4 -26.95 32.74 -54.99
C THR A 4 -27.82 31.64 -54.39
N THR A 5 -27.46 30.39 -54.64
CA THR A 5 -27.96 29.20 -53.95
C THR A 5 -27.14 29.01 -52.67
N THR A 6 -27.84 28.90 -51.54
CA THR A 6 -27.30 28.64 -50.20
C THR A 6 -26.92 27.17 -50.03
N THR A 7 -25.67 26.91 -49.61
CA THR A 7 -25.26 25.65 -48.99
C THR A 7 -24.60 25.95 -47.64
N SER A 8 -25.07 25.24 -46.62
CA SER A 8 -24.65 25.26 -45.21
C SER A 8 -23.15 25.09 -45.01
N ARG A 9 -22.53 25.95 -44.19
CA ARG A 9 -21.20 25.71 -43.62
C ARG A 9 -21.35 25.08 -42.24
N GLN A 10 -20.74 23.91 -42.07
CA GLN A 10 -20.23 23.43 -40.78
C GLN A 10 -19.04 24.33 -40.41
N ASP A 11 -19.05 24.89 -39.21
CA ASP A 11 -17.92 25.62 -38.64
C ASP A 11 -16.96 24.61 -37.99
N ASP A 12 -15.93 24.21 -38.73
CA ASP A 12 -14.75 23.53 -38.19
C ASP A 12 -13.83 24.57 -37.53
N HIS A 13 -13.73 24.53 -36.19
CA HIS A 13 -12.77 25.30 -35.41
C HIS A 13 -11.35 24.78 -35.63
N ASN A 14 -10.66 25.32 -36.64
CA ASN A 14 -9.28 24.99 -36.94
C ASN A 14 -8.32 25.89 -36.12
N TRP A 15 -7.94 25.43 -34.93
CA TRP A 15 -6.89 26.04 -34.10
C TRP A 15 -5.51 25.76 -34.73
N GLN A 16 -4.70 26.81 -34.95
CA GLN A 16 -3.35 26.67 -35.48
C GLN A 16 -2.32 26.62 -34.34
N ILE A 17 -1.51 25.55 -34.33
CA ILE A 17 -0.41 25.30 -33.40
C ILE A 17 0.70 26.37 -33.59
N PRO A 18 1.31 26.92 -32.52
CA PRO A 18 2.40 27.89 -32.63
C PRO A 18 3.61 27.38 -33.44
N THR A 19 4.22 28.28 -34.22
CA THR A 19 5.20 27.96 -35.30
C THR A 19 6.68 27.93 -34.87
N THR A 20 6.99 27.96 -33.59
CA THR A 20 8.36 27.67 -33.09
C THR A 20 8.39 26.19 -32.73
N PRO A 21 9.45 25.39 -33.03
CA PRO A 21 9.49 23.98 -32.62
C PRO A 21 9.74 23.89 -31.11
N GLN A 22 8.75 24.31 -30.32
CA GLN A 22 8.64 24.00 -28.90
C GLN A 22 8.05 22.61 -28.77
N GLN A 23 8.60 21.80 -27.87
CA GLN A 23 8.18 20.43 -27.66
C GLN A 23 6.71 20.42 -27.19
N HIS A 24 5.83 19.90 -28.04
CA HIS A 24 4.38 19.86 -27.83
C HIS A 24 3.95 18.42 -27.59
N TYR A 25 3.22 18.18 -26.50
CA TYR A 25 2.70 16.87 -26.13
C TYR A 25 1.20 16.77 -26.41
N ASP A 26 0.67 15.56 -26.56
CA ASP A 26 -0.79 15.38 -26.52
C ASP A 26 -1.31 15.72 -25.13
N VAL A 27 -0.64 15.19 -24.10
CA VAL A 27 -1.04 15.34 -22.71
C VAL A 27 0.14 15.66 -21.79
N ILE A 28 -0.01 16.70 -20.97
CA ILE A 28 0.82 16.93 -19.78
C ILE A 28 0.03 16.48 -18.55
N ILE A 29 0.65 15.66 -17.70
CA ILE A 29 0.06 15.17 -16.46
C ILE A 29 0.88 15.69 -15.29
N VAL A 30 0.22 16.39 -14.37
CA VAL A 30 0.85 16.99 -13.19
C VAL A 30 0.52 16.16 -11.95
N GLY A 31 1.51 15.43 -11.44
CA GLY A 31 1.40 14.52 -10.31
C GLY A 31 1.44 13.06 -10.73
N SER A 32 2.33 12.27 -10.12
CA SER A 32 2.54 10.85 -10.42
C SER A 32 1.93 9.92 -9.36
N GLY A 33 0.85 10.35 -8.71
CA GLY A 33 0.00 9.48 -7.89
C GLY A 33 -0.82 8.50 -8.75
N LEU A 34 -1.66 7.67 -8.11
CA LEU A 34 -2.42 6.63 -8.83
C LEU A 34 -3.27 7.19 -9.98
N ALA A 35 -3.91 8.36 -9.79
CA ALA A 35 -4.72 8.99 -10.83
C ALA A 35 -3.89 9.40 -12.05
N GLY A 36 -2.73 10.03 -11.83
CA GLY A 36 -1.85 10.47 -12.91
C GLY A 36 -1.21 9.31 -13.66
N LEU A 37 -0.74 8.28 -12.94
CA LEU A 37 -0.20 7.07 -13.55
C LEU A 37 -1.25 6.31 -14.37
N THR A 38 -2.49 6.25 -13.88
CA THR A 38 -3.62 5.61 -14.57
C THR A 38 -3.97 6.37 -15.85
N ALA A 39 -4.10 7.70 -15.77
CA ALA A 39 -4.36 8.54 -16.92
C ALA A 39 -3.25 8.42 -17.98
N ALA A 40 -1.98 8.43 -17.55
CA ALA A 40 -0.83 8.28 -18.43
C ALA A 40 -0.91 6.98 -19.23
N LEU A 41 -1.17 5.85 -18.58
CA LEU A 41 -1.20 4.55 -19.25
C LEU A 41 -2.33 4.48 -20.28
N HIS A 42 -3.51 5.04 -19.98
CA HIS A 42 -4.61 5.09 -20.95
C HIS A 42 -4.31 5.97 -22.17
N VAL A 43 -3.59 7.07 -22.02
CA VAL A 43 -3.17 7.90 -23.16
C VAL A 43 -2.15 7.15 -24.01
N LEU A 44 -1.16 6.52 -23.37
CA LEU A 44 -0.07 5.80 -24.03
C LEU A 44 -0.57 4.53 -24.75
N ASP A 45 -1.51 3.78 -24.15
CA ASP A 45 -2.13 2.61 -24.80
C ASP A 45 -2.91 2.99 -26.08
N ARG A 46 -3.31 4.25 -26.21
CA ARG A 46 -3.94 4.80 -27.42
C ARG A 46 -2.94 5.37 -28.42
N GLY A 47 -1.64 5.34 -28.11
CA GLY A 47 -0.57 5.85 -28.97
C GLY A 47 -0.30 7.35 -28.85
N GLY A 48 -0.75 8.00 -27.76
CA GLY A 48 -0.50 9.41 -27.49
C GLY A 48 0.84 9.65 -26.80
N THR A 49 1.29 10.91 -26.81
CA THR A 49 2.50 11.37 -26.14
C THR A 49 2.19 12.02 -24.79
N VAL A 50 2.93 11.63 -23.75
CA VAL A 50 2.74 12.08 -22.38
C VAL A 50 4.01 12.70 -21.81
N LEU A 51 3.88 13.89 -21.26
CA LEU A 51 4.83 14.45 -20.30
C LEU A 51 4.25 14.29 -18.89
N LEU A 52 4.86 13.44 -18.08
CA LEU A 52 4.46 13.19 -16.69
C LEU A 52 5.42 13.89 -15.74
N MET A 53 4.89 14.81 -14.92
CA MET A 53 5.67 15.64 -14.01
C MET A 53 5.38 15.30 -12.56
N GLU A 54 6.40 15.23 -11.73
CA GLU A 54 6.32 14.96 -10.29
C GLU A 54 7.25 15.93 -9.56
N LYS A 55 6.76 16.57 -8.50
CA LYS A 55 7.55 17.53 -7.73
C LYS A 55 8.47 16.84 -6.71
N GLU A 56 8.15 15.61 -6.34
CA GLU A 56 8.99 14.78 -5.48
C GLU A 56 10.02 13.97 -6.28
N ALA A 57 11.01 13.40 -5.58
CA ALA A 57 11.99 12.50 -6.16
C ALA A 57 11.44 11.10 -6.49
N THR A 58 10.25 10.76 -5.97
CA THR A 58 9.65 9.43 -6.11
C THR A 58 8.20 9.51 -6.53
N VAL A 59 7.74 8.49 -7.26
CA VAL A 59 6.35 8.40 -7.72
C VAL A 59 5.40 7.93 -6.62
N GLY A 60 4.10 8.15 -6.85
CA GLY A 60 3.02 7.48 -6.12
C GLY A 60 2.34 8.31 -5.04
N GLY A 61 2.97 9.37 -4.53
CA GLY A 61 2.36 10.31 -3.58
C GLY A 61 1.67 9.63 -2.38
N ASN A 62 0.46 10.09 -2.01
CA ASN A 62 -0.32 9.45 -0.95
C ASN A 62 -0.90 8.09 -1.37
N SER A 63 -1.08 7.84 -2.68
CA SER A 63 -1.60 6.57 -3.19
C SER A 63 -0.70 5.40 -2.81
N ASN A 64 0.62 5.57 -2.86
CA ASN A 64 1.61 4.54 -2.47
C ASN A 64 1.45 4.10 -1.00
N LYS A 65 0.91 4.97 -0.14
CA LYS A 65 0.70 4.70 1.29
C LYS A 65 -0.63 3.99 1.59
N ALA A 66 -1.49 3.82 0.59
CA ALA A 66 -2.81 3.23 0.79
C ALA A 66 -2.71 1.75 1.15
N SER A 67 -3.42 1.36 2.22
CA SER A 67 -3.23 0.05 2.85
C SER A 67 -4.46 -0.85 2.82
N SER A 68 -5.67 -0.31 2.95
CA SER A 68 -6.87 -1.14 3.23
C SER A 68 -7.46 -1.82 2.00
N GLY A 69 -7.43 -1.16 0.83
CA GLY A 69 -7.95 -1.71 -0.43
C GLY A 69 -8.55 -0.63 -1.33
N MET A 70 -9.02 -1.06 -2.50
CA MET A 70 -9.79 -0.30 -3.49
C MET A 70 -11.20 -0.89 -3.58
N ASN A 71 -12.23 -0.04 -3.59
CA ASN A 71 -13.59 -0.55 -3.70
C ASN A 71 -13.94 -0.95 -5.14
N ALA A 72 -14.72 -2.01 -5.30
CA ALA A 72 -15.41 -2.31 -6.56
C ALA A 72 -16.70 -3.09 -6.31
N CYS A 73 -17.72 -2.89 -7.12
CA CYS A 73 -18.91 -3.74 -7.11
C CYS A 73 -18.84 -4.74 -8.26
N CYS A 74 -18.27 -5.92 -8.01
CA CYS A 74 -18.03 -6.97 -9.02
C CYS A 74 -19.17 -8.01 -9.10
N GLY A 75 -20.41 -7.63 -8.79
CA GLY A 75 -21.57 -8.55 -8.74
C GLY A 75 -21.57 -9.55 -9.90
N ILE A 76 -21.82 -10.84 -9.58
CA ILE A 76 -21.79 -12.03 -10.45
C ILE A 76 -21.59 -11.69 -11.95
N MET A 77 -20.34 -11.66 -12.42
CA MET A 77 -20.11 -11.85 -13.84
C MET A 77 -20.54 -13.27 -14.18
N GLY A 78 -21.68 -13.39 -14.86
CA GLY A 78 -22.16 -14.67 -15.37
C GLY A 78 -21.08 -15.31 -16.23
N GLN A 79 -20.97 -16.63 -16.13
CA GLN A 79 -19.97 -17.49 -16.80
C GLN A 79 -19.84 -17.28 -18.33
N ASN A 80 -20.78 -16.55 -18.94
CA ASN A 80 -20.89 -16.32 -20.38
C ASN A 80 -20.32 -14.97 -20.86
N ASP A 81 -19.99 -14.03 -19.97
CA ASP A 81 -19.31 -12.76 -20.31
C ASP A 81 -17.79 -12.85 -20.10
N ILE A 82 -17.30 -14.07 -19.87
CA ILE A 82 -15.91 -14.40 -19.61
C ILE A 82 -15.26 -14.80 -20.96
N PRO A 83 -14.27 -14.05 -21.49
CA PRO A 83 -13.46 -14.53 -22.60
C PRO A 83 -12.85 -15.89 -22.25
N ASN A 84 -12.80 -16.83 -23.21
CA ASN A 84 -12.52 -18.26 -23.01
C ASN A 84 -11.17 -18.65 -22.33
N ASN A 85 -10.39 -17.72 -21.74
CA ASN A 85 -9.18 -18.01 -20.98
C ASN A 85 -9.27 -17.77 -19.46
N THR A 86 -10.42 -17.34 -18.91
CA THR A 86 -10.55 -16.84 -17.52
C THR A 86 -11.18 -17.82 -16.50
N THR A 87 -11.28 -19.12 -16.82
CA THR A 87 -12.01 -20.10 -15.98
C THR A 87 -11.38 -20.39 -14.61
N THR A 88 -10.11 -20.05 -14.38
CA THR A 88 -9.38 -20.56 -13.19
C THR A 88 -9.47 -19.65 -11.96
N THR A 89 -9.69 -18.34 -12.08
CA THR A 89 -9.59 -17.40 -10.94
C THR A 89 -10.92 -16.95 -10.32
N MET A 90 -12.06 -17.11 -11.01
CA MET A 90 -13.38 -16.78 -10.44
C MET A 90 -14.04 -17.97 -9.71
N SER A 91 -13.69 -19.22 -10.05
CA SER A 91 -14.26 -20.39 -9.35
C SER A 91 -13.77 -20.51 -7.89
N SER A 92 -12.58 -20.00 -7.57
CA SER A 92 -12.06 -19.96 -6.20
C SER A 92 -12.71 -18.89 -5.31
N LEU A 93 -13.36 -17.88 -5.89
CA LEU A 93 -14.15 -16.90 -5.13
C LEU A 93 -15.49 -17.49 -4.68
N SER A 94 -16.02 -18.47 -5.42
CA SER A 94 -17.25 -19.20 -5.07
C SER A 94 -17.08 -20.22 -3.94
N SER A 95 -15.84 -20.59 -3.60
CA SER A 95 -15.54 -21.54 -2.51
C SER A 95 -15.25 -20.87 -1.15
N SER A 96 -15.19 -19.54 -1.10
CA SER A 96 -15.16 -18.83 0.18
C SER A 96 -16.58 -18.63 0.69
N SER A 97 -16.84 -18.89 1.98
CA SER A 97 -18.15 -18.73 2.65
C SER A 97 -18.70 -17.29 2.66
N LEU A 98 -18.18 -16.39 1.81
CA LEU A 98 -18.53 -14.99 1.70
C LEU A 98 -19.68 -14.71 0.71
N TYR A 99 -20.09 -15.71 -0.08
CA TYR A 99 -21.16 -15.61 -1.08
C TYR A 99 -22.21 -16.71 -0.88
N ASP A 100 -22.84 -16.73 0.30
CA ASP A 100 -24.18 -17.31 0.47
C ASP A 100 -25.20 -16.44 -0.30
N ASP A 101 -26.28 -17.04 -0.80
CA ASP A 101 -27.28 -16.42 -1.71
C ASP A 101 -27.94 -15.13 -1.13
N ASN A 102 -27.73 -14.83 0.16
CA ASN A 102 -28.19 -13.63 0.86
C ASN A 102 -27.16 -12.47 0.96
N HIS A 103 -25.92 -12.63 0.48
CA HIS A 103 -24.79 -11.70 0.71
C HIS A 103 -24.23 -10.99 -0.54
N VAL A 104 -24.95 -11.01 -1.66
CA VAL A 104 -24.52 -10.36 -2.91
C VAL A 104 -24.39 -8.83 -2.74
N ASP A 105 -23.24 -8.27 -3.13
CA ASP A 105 -23.08 -6.81 -3.29
C ASP A 105 -23.67 -6.37 -4.63
N THR A 106 -24.32 -5.21 -4.65
CA THR A 106 -24.97 -4.67 -5.86
C THR A 106 -24.54 -3.24 -6.10
N LEU A 107 -24.62 -2.81 -7.36
CA LEU A 107 -24.31 -1.43 -7.72
C LEU A 107 -25.22 -0.47 -6.95
N GLU A 108 -26.51 -0.79 -6.82
CA GLU A 108 -27.48 -0.01 -6.06
C GLU A 108 -27.04 0.17 -4.59
N LEU A 109 -26.64 -0.91 -3.92
CA LEU A 109 -26.14 -0.84 -2.54
C LEU A 109 -24.86 -0.02 -2.44
N PHE A 110 -23.94 -0.18 -3.38
CA PHE A 110 -22.69 0.58 -3.36
C PHE A 110 -22.90 2.08 -3.63
N THR A 111 -23.76 2.43 -4.59
CA THR A 111 -24.18 3.80 -4.87
C THR A 111 -24.89 4.40 -3.67
N ALA A 112 -25.80 3.65 -3.02
CA ALA A 112 -26.53 4.11 -1.83
C ALA A 112 -25.61 4.34 -0.63
N ASP A 113 -24.66 3.43 -0.36
CA ASP A 113 -23.66 3.60 0.70
C ASP A 113 -22.83 4.87 0.45
N THR A 114 -22.38 5.06 -0.79
CA THR A 114 -21.55 6.22 -1.17
C THR A 114 -22.34 7.53 -1.06
N ALA A 115 -23.57 7.56 -1.53
CA ALA A 115 -24.46 8.72 -1.41
C ALA A 115 -24.80 9.04 0.06
N THR A 116 -25.08 8.01 0.87
CA THR A 116 -25.33 8.17 2.31
C THR A 116 -24.11 8.76 3.02
N SER A 117 -22.90 8.32 2.65
CA SER A 117 -21.65 8.88 3.17
C SER A 117 -21.42 10.32 2.70
N ALA A 118 -21.70 10.64 1.43
CA ALA A 118 -21.55 11.97 0.88
C ALA A 118 -22.57 12.99 1.45
N GLY A 119 -23.70 12.52 1.97
CA GLY A 119 -24.66 13.31 2.74
C GLY A 119 -25.27 14.45 1.92
N ALA A 120 -25.45 15.62 2.55
CA ALA A 120 -26.08 16.78 1.91
C ALA A 120 -25.26 17.38 0.74
N ALA A 121 -23.98 17.03 0.62
CA ALA A 121 -23.11 17.44 -0.48
C ALA A 121 -23.00 16.39 -1.59
N ALA A 122 -23.82 15.33 -1.55
CA ALA A 122 -23.83 14.29 -2.58
C ALA A 122 -24.10 14.88 -3.97
N GLN A 123 -23.28 14.50 -4.95
CA GLN A 123 -23.46 14.80 -6.37
C GLN A 123 -23.78 13.49 -7.11
N PRO A 124 -25.07 13.13 -7.28
CA PRO A 124 -25.45 11.82 -7.83
C PRO A 124 -24.74 11.46 -9.14
N PRO A 125 -24.60 12.36 -10.14
CA PRO A 125 -23.91 12.02 -11.39
C PRO A 125 -22.45 11.58 -11.19
N LEU A 126 -21.71 12.22 -10.27
CA LEU A 126 -20.32 11.85 -9.97
C LEU A 126 -20.25 10.54 -9.17
N ILE A 127 -21.18 10.32 -8.25
CA ILE A 127 -21.25 9.08 -7.45
C ILE A 127 -21.63 7.89 -8.32
N GLU A 128 -22.62 8.05 -9.22
CA GLU A 128 -23.02 7.05 -10.20
C GLU A 128 -21.86 6.75 -11.17
N THR A 129 -21.11 7.77 -11.59
CA THR A 129 -19.89 7.57 -12.39
C THR A 129 -18.85 6.75 -11.63
N LEU A 130 -18.54 7.13 -10.38
CA LEU A 130 -17.57 6.44 -9.54
C LEU A 130 -17.94 4.95 -9.33
N THR A 131 -19.18 4.71 -8.91
CA THR A 131 -19.65 3.37 -8.55
C THR A 131 -19.92 2.52 -9.80
N GLY A 132 -20.48 3.10 -10.85
CA GLY A 132 -20.82 2.41 -12.11
C GLY A 132 -19.59 1.94 -12.90
N HIS A 133 -18.46 2.64 -12.82
CA HIS A 133 -17.22 2.24 -13.49
C HIS A 133 -16.32 1.33 -12.62
N SER A 134 -16.74 1.01 -11.40
CA SER A 134 -15.86 0.37 -10.42
C SER A 134 -15.42 -1.04 -10.81
N ALA A 135 -16.31 -1.85 -11.38
CA ALA A 135 -15.96 -3.18 -11.89
C ALA A 135 -14.99 -3.11 -13.07
N ALA A 136 -15.22 -2.20 -14.02
CA ALA A 136 -14.38 -2.05 -15.21
C ALA A 136 -12.94 -1.63 -14.84
N VAL A 137 -12.79 -0.71 -13.88
CA VAL A 137 -11.47 -0.30 -13.39
C VAL A 137 -10.77 -1.42 -12.63
N TRP A 138 -11.49 -2.16 -11.79
CA TRP A 138 -10.95 -3.33 -11.11
C TRP A 138 -10.46 -4.39 -12.10
N GLN A 139 -11.24 -4.68 -13.14
CA GLN A 139 -10.85 -5.58 -14.24
C GLN A 139 -9.62 -5.06 -14.98
N TRP A 140 -9.57 -3.76 -15.26
CA TRP A 140 -8.44 -3.16 -15.96
C TRP A 140 -7.14 -3.28 -15.14
N TYR A 141 -7.19 -3.00 -13.82
CA TYR A 141 -6.02 -3.20 -12.96
C TYR A 141 -5.58 -4.66 -12.89
N THR A 142 -6.51 -5.60 -12.79
CA THR A 142 -6.17 -7.03 -12.69
C THR A 142 -5.71 -7.63 -14.00
N GLN A 143 -6.29 -7.23 -15.13
CA GLN A 143 -6.04 -7.87 -16.44
C GLN A 143 -4.99 -7.13 -17.28
N ARG A 144 -5.09 -5.80 -17.37
CA ARG A 144 -4.19 -4.97 -18.19
C ARG A 144 -2.93 -4.58 -17.43
N VAL A 145 -3.06 -4.27 -16.15
CA VAL A 145 -1.91 -3.88 -15.30
C VAL A 145 -1.31 -5.12 -14.62
N GLY A 146 -2.15 -6.11 -14.28
CA GLY A 146 -1.75 -7.40 -13.69
C GLY A 146 -1.78 -7.43 -12.15
N VAL A 147 -2.38 -6.45 -11.49
CA VAL A 147 -2.28 -6.30 -10.03
C VAL A 147 -3.19 -7.32 -9.34
N ASP A 148 -2.66 -8.02 -8.33
CA ASP A 148 -3.47 -8.87 -7.45
C ASP A 148 -4.44 -8.02 -6.62
N LEU A 149 -5.73 -8.31 -6.78
CA LEU A 149 -6.83 -7.72 -6.02
C LEU A 149 -7.81 -8.81 -5.57
N SER A 150 -7.27 -9.96 -5.13
CA SER A 150 -8.03 -11.18 -4.80
C SER A 150 -8.67 -11.17 -3.42
N GLN A 151 -8.14 -10.41 -2.45
CA GLN A 151 -8.65 -10.38 -1.09
C GLN A 151 -9.69 -9.28 -0.94
N VAL A 152 -10.80 -9.56 -0.26
CA VAL A 152 -11.87 -8.58 0.00
C VAL A 152 -12.07 -8.37 1.51
N ALA A 153 -12.46 -7.17 1.90
CA ALA A 153 -12.92 -6.87 3.26
C ALA A 153 -14.09 -5.88 3.24
N GLN A 154 -14.84 -5.87 4.33
CA GLN A 154 -15.82 -4.83 4.62
C GLN A 154 -15.18 -3.78 5.53
N LEU A 155 -15.25 -2.52 5.10
CA LEU A 155 -14.75 -1.37 5.86
C LEU A 155 -15.91 -0.56 6.45
N GLY A 156 -15.59 0.52 7.15
CA GLY A 156 -16.59 1.33 7.85
C GLY A 156 -17.57 2.01 6.89
N GLY A 157 -18.86 1.98 7.22
CA GLY A 157 -19.92 2.57 6.41
C GLY A 157 -20.32 1.77 5.15
N HIS A 158 -19.69 0.62 4.90
CA HIS A 158 -20.09 -0.28 3.82
C HIS A 158 -21.15 -1.27 4.29
N SER A 159 -22.19 -1.48 3.48
CA SER A 159 -23.22 -2.50 3.70
C SER A 159 -22.75 -3.91 3.34
N ARG A 160 -21.71 -4.04 2.49
CA ARG A 160 -21.14 -5.32 2.04
C ARG A 160 -19.61 -5.27 1.93
N PRO A 161 -18.91 -6.42 2.00
CA PRO A 161 -17.50 -6.51 1.64
C PRO A 161 -17.28 -6.13 0.18
N ARG A 162 -16.43 -5.14 -0.08
CA ARG A 162 -16.12 -4.69 -1.44
C ARG A 162 -14.76 -4.04 -1.62
N THR A 163 -13.96 -4.02 -0.55
CA THR A 163 -12.65 -3.36 -0.55
C THR A 163 -11.57 -4.38 -0.88
N PHE A 164 -11.18 -4.41 -2.16
CA PHE A 164 -10.23 -5.36 -2.73
C PHE A 164 -8.78 -4.96 -2.49
N ARG A 165 -7.92 -5.93 -2.21
CA ARG A 165 -6.50 -5.76 -1.94
C ARG A 165 -5.72 -7.01 -2.37
N PRO A 166 -4.39 -6.92 -2.55
CA PRO A 166 -3.59 -8.10 -2.83
C PRO A 166 -3.54 -9.03 -1.60
N ALA A 167 -3.27 -10.31 -1.84
CA ALA A 167 -2.96 -11.29 -0.82
C ALA A 167 -1.62 -10.98 -0.13
N VAL A 168 -0.70 -10.32 -0.83
CA VAL A 168 0.62 -9.95 -0.34
C VAL A 168 0.90 -8.47 -0.62
N GLY A 169 1.49 -7.78 0.35
CA GLY A 169 1.84 -6.36 0.25
C GLY A 169 0.68 -5.39 0.48
N MET A 170 0.96 -4.11 0.25
CA MET A 170 0.00 -3.02 0.40
C MET A 170 -0.58 -2.64 -0.97
N VAL A 171 -1.91 -2.53 -1.05
CA VAL A 171 -2.62 -2.22 -2.30
C VAL A 171 -2.11 -0.96 -3.02
N GLY A 172 -1.76 0.08 -2.26
CA GLY A 172 -1.30 1.35 -2.80
C GLY A 172 0.00 1.20 -3.57
N ALA A 173 0.99 0.60 -2.91
CA ALA A 173 2.28 0.28 -3.50
C ALA A 173 2.15 -0.68 -4.68
N ALA A 174 1.36 -1.75 -4.54
CA ALA A 174 1.13 -2.71 -5.62
C ALA A 174 0.60 -2.02 -6.89
N LEU A 175 -0.44 -1.19 -6.78
CA LEU A 175 -1.00 -0.45 -7.92
C LEU A 175 -0.01 0.56 -8.51
N THR A 176 0.62 1.40 -7.68
CA THR A 176 1.50 2.45 -8.19
C THR A 176 2.77 1.91 -8.82
N THR A 177 3.37 0.88 -8.23
CA THR A 177 4.59 0.26 -8.77
C THR A 177 4.29 -0.49 -10.07
N ALA A 178 3.17 -1.21 -10.13
CA ALA A 178 2.74 -1.88 -11.34
C ALA A 178 2.55 -0.93 -12.52
N LEU A 179 1.85 0.18 -12.30
CA LEU A 179 1.68 1.21 -13.33
C LEU A 179 3.01 1.84 -13.71
N GLN A 180 3.89 2.14 -12.74
CA GLN A 180 5.21 2.67 -13.04
C GLN A 180 5.99 1.74 -13.97
N LEU A 181 5.97 0.43 -13.71
CA LEU A 181 6.62 -0.58 -14.57
C LEU A 181 5.97 -0.66 -15.95
N ALA A 182 4.64 -0.63 -16.04
CA ALA A 182 3.93 -0.59 -17.32
C ALA A 182 4.33 0.64 -18.14
N LEU A 183 4.43 1.81 -17.49
CA LEU A 183 4.79 3.08 -18.10
C LEU A 183 6.26 3.13 -18.57
N GLN A 184 7.18 2.51 -17.84
CA GLN A 184 8.62 2.49 -18.21
C GLN A 184 8.87 1.96 -19.63
N HIS A 185 8.04 1.03 -20.11
CA HIS A 185 8.14 0.52 -21.48
C HIS A 185 7.98 1.63 -22.53
N TYR A 186 7.11 2.60 -22.26
CA TYR A 186 6.83 3.70 -23.18
C TYR A 186 7.94 4.75 -23.25
N THR A 187 8.82 4.82 -22.25
CA THR A 187 10.01 5.68 -22.29
C THR A 187 10.97 5.25 -23.42
N THR A 188 11.09 3.94 -23.68
CA THR A 188 11.93 3.44 -24.78
C THR A 188 11.39 3.83 -26.17
N THR A 189 10.07 3.96 -26.28
CA THR A 189 9.39 4.42 -27.51
C THR A 189 9.31 5.93 -27.64
N GLN A 190 9.87 6.68 -26.68
CA GLN A 190 9.78 8.14 -26.57
C GLN A 190 8.35 8.72 -26.45
N GLN A 191 7.32 7.88 -26.29
CA GLN A 191 5.95 8.33 -26.05
C GLN A 191 5.77 8.91 -24.64
N LEU A 192 6.58 8.47 -23.68
CA LEU A 192 6.53 8.95 -22.30
C LEU A 192 7.83 9.66 -21.92
N THR A 193 7.71 10.91 -21.48
CA THR A 193 8.78 11.69 -20.85
C THR A 193 8.46 11.91 -19.38
N TRP A 194 9.43 11.63 -18.50
CA TRP A 194 9.33 11.87 -17.06
C TRP A 194 10.08 13.13 -16.67
N HIS A 195 9.49 13.95 -15.81
CA HIS A 195 10.15 15.05 -15.12
C HIS A 195 9.90 14.94 -13.62
N MET A 196 10.82 14.27 -12.92
CA MET A 196 10.83 14.19 -11.46
C MET A 196 11.42 15.47 -10.86
N GLU A 197 11.21 15.70 -9.56
CA GLU A 197 11.70 16.89 -8.86
C GLU A 197 11.40 18.20 -9.62
N THR A 198 10.22 18.27 -10.25
CA THR A 198 9.78 19.38 -11.10
C THR A 198 8.40 19.82 -10.68
N ARG A 199 8.31 20.99 -10.05
CA ARG A 199 7.06 21.56 -9.54
C ARG A 199 6.41 22.47 -10.57
N VAL A 200 5.21 22.13 -11.01
CA VAL A 200 4.39 23.06 -11.82
C VAL A 200 3.94 24.23 -10.94
N VAL A 201 4.17 25.44 -11.43
CA VAL A 201 3.90 26.70 -10.72
C VAL A 201 2.87 27.58 -11.43
N GLU A 202 2.61 27.33 -12.72
CA GLU A 202 1.61 28.06 -13.50
C GLU A 202 0.98 27.18 -14.58
N LEU A 203 -0.30 27.42 -14.90
CA LEU A 203 -0.94 26.89 -16.10
C LEU A 203 -0.89 27.97 -17.19
N VAL A 204 -0.34 27.61 -18.35
CA VAL A 204 -0.31 28.51 -19.50
C VAL A 204 -1.69 28.51 -20.15
N THR A 205 -2.21 29.69 -20.46
CA THR A 205 -3.48 29.86 -21.18
C THR A 205 -3.26 30.47 -22.57
N ASP A 206 -4.26 30.38 -23.43
CA ASP A 206 -4.31 31.21 -24.64
C ASP A 206 -4.43 32.71 -24.31
N ASP A 207 -4.25 33.57 -25.32
CA ASP A 207 -4.25 35.04 -25.17
C ASP A 207 -5.57 35.59 -24.59
N ASN A 208 -6.66 34.84 -24.73
CA ASN A 208 -7.99 35.22 -24.25
C ASN A 208 -8.35 34.57 -22.90
N HIS A 209 -7.45 33.80 -22.28
CA HIS A 209 -7.68 33.04 -21.05
C HIS A 209 -8.88 32.08 -21.13
N ASN A 210 -9.23 31.64 -22.33
CA ASN A 210 -10.32 30.73 -22.61
C ASN A 210 -9.91 29.27 -22.45
N ALA A 211 -8.67 28.92 -22.81
CA ALA A 211 -8.18 27.55 -22.80
C ALA A 211 -6.82 27.43 -22.10
N VAL A 212 -6.58 26.30 -21.45
CA VAL A 212 -5.24 25.91 -20.94
C VAL A 212 -4.49 25.20 -22.05
N THR A 213 -3.24 25.61 -22.29
CA THR A 213 -2.41 25.17 -23.43
C THR A 213 -1.04 24.62 -23.00
N GLY A 214 -0.74 24.63 -21.71
CA GLY A 214 0.56 24.17 -21.22
C GLY A 214 0.78 24.44 -19.74
N VAL A 215 2.03 24.29 -19.31
CA VAL A 215 2.47 24.51 -17.93
C VAL A 215 3.80 25.25 -17.88
N VAL A 216 3.98 26.03 -16.82
CA VAL A 216 5.30 26.50 -16.37
C VAL A 216 5.68 25.71 -15.13
N ALA A 217 6.88 25.15 -15.11
CA ALA A 217 7.39 24.40 -13.96
C ALA A 217 8.80 24.82 -13.57
N GLN A 218 9.15 24.55 -12.32
CA GLN A 218 10.45 24.80 -11.73
C GLN A 218 11.07 23.50 -11.24
N THR A 219 12.31 23.23 -11.64
CA THR A 219 13.13 22.15 -11.09
C THR A 219 13.47 22.46 -9.62
N VAL A 220 13.35 21.47 -8.74
CA VAL A 220 13.51 21.64 -7.30
C VAL A 220 14.98 21.90 -6.92
N ALA A 221 15.92 21.29 -7.65
CA ALA A 221 17.35 21.37 -7.33
C ALA A 221 17.97 22.76 -7.54
N ASP A 222 17.61 23.45 -8.63
CA ASP A 222 18.24 24.70 -9.06
C ASP A 222 17.24 25.84 -9.37
N GLY A 223 15.93 25.58 -9.28
CA GLY A 223 14.89 26.58 -9.54
C GLY A 223 14.77 27.00 -11.00
N MET A 224 15.39 26.27 -11.94
CA MET A 224 15.26 26.59 -13.36
C MET A 224 13.80 26.50 -13.80
N THR A 225 13.36 27.54 -14.49
CA THR A 225 11.98 27.64 -14.98
C THR A 225 11.91 27.17 -16.43
N HIS A 226 10.93 26.32 -16.71
CA HIS A 226 10.71 25.71 -18.00
C HIS A 226 9.23 25.78 -18.37
N THR A 227 8.95 25.91 -19.67
CA THR A 227 7.59 25.95 -20.21
C THR A 227 7.40 24.82 -21.21
N TRP A 228 6.32 24.07 -21.07
CA TRP A 228 5.89 23.03 -22.02
C TRP A 228 4.44 23.24 -22.42
N TYR A 229 4.11 22.81 -23.64
CA TYR A 229 2.78 22.97 -24.23
C TYR A 229 2.16 21.62 -24.51
N ALA A 230 0.83 21.55 -24.39
CA ALA A 230 0.08 20.36 -24.74
C ALA A 230 -1.35 20.68 -25.17
N THR A 231 -1.99 19.71 -25.83
CA THR A 231 -3.42 19.80 -26.15
C THR A 231 -4.28 19.68 -24.90
N THR A 232 -3.82 18.94 -23.89
CA THR A 232 -4.52 18.78 -22.62
C THR A 232 -3.54 18.74 -21.45
N VAL A 233 -3.88 19.46 -20.38
CA VAL A 233 -3.24 19.36 -19.06
C VAL A 233 -4.19 18.63 -18.10
N ILE A 234 -3.68 17.58 -17.45
CA ILE A 234 -4.41 16.81 -16.44
C ILE A 234 -3.77 17.09 -15.08
N LEU A 235 -4.54 17.68 -14.17
CA LEU A 235 -4.15 17.84 -12.77
C LEU A 235 -4.47 16.56 -12.00
N ALA A 236 -3.44 15.93 -11.44
CA ALA A 236 -3.53 14.72 -10.61
C ALA A 236 -2.68 14.86 -9.34
N THR A 237 -2.68 16.07 -8.76
CA THR A 237 -1.70 16.53 -7.75
C THR A 237 -2.01 16.11 -6.31
N GLY A 238 -3.07 15.35 -6.08
CA GLY A 238 -3.55 15.00 -4.73
C GLY A 238 -4.14 16.19 -3.96
N GLY A 239 -4.42 15.96 -2.68
CA GLY A 239 -5.07 16.94 -1.78
C GLY A 239 -4.11 17.89 -1.03
N PHE A 240 -4.61 18.49 0.04
CA PHE A 240 -3.95 19.56 0.80
C PHE A 240 -3.85 19.32 2.32
N ALA A 241 -4.09 18.09 2.79
CA ALA A 241 -4.19 17.78 4.22
C ALA A 241 -2.89 17.99 5.02
N ALA A 242 -1.74 18.10 4.34
CA ALA A 242 -0.45 18.38 4.97
C ALA A 242 -0.06 19.85 4.94
N ASP A 243 -0.81 20.71 4.22
CA ASP A 243 -0.40 22.10 4.07
C ASP A 243 -0.55 22.89 5.36
N LYS A 244 0.57 23.43 5.85
CA LYS A 244 0.63 24.32 7.01
C LYS A 244 1.04 25.75 6.65
N SER A 245 1.20 26.05 5.37
CA SER A 245 1.60 27.36 4.85
C SER A 245 0.58 28.46 5.19
N PRO A 246 0.95 29.75 5.02
CA PRO A 246 -0.01 30.84 5.11
C PRO A 246 -1.17 30.75 4.11
N GLN A 247 -0.96 30.11 2.95
CA GLN A 247 -1.96 29.92 1.90
C GLN A 247 -2.81 28.66 2.10
N SER A 248 -2.53 27.88 3.16
CA SER A 248 -3.18 26.62 3.45
C SER A 248 -4.70 26.70 3.42
N LEU A 249 -5.28 25.83 2.60
CA LEU A 249 -6.73 25.63 2.56
C LEU A 249 -7.23 25.04 3.89
N VAL A 250 -6.43 24.24 4.60
CA VAL A 250 -6.75 23.81 5.98
C VAL A 250 -6.88 25.03 6.88
N ARG A 251 -5.91 25.96 6.85
CA ARG A 251 -5.97 27.19 7.67
C ARG A 251 -7.16 28.08 7.31
N ARG A 252 -7.51 28.14 6.02
CA ARG A 252 -8.63 28.96 5.52
C ARG A 252 -9.99 28.47 6.01
N TYR A 253 -10.23 27.16 5.98
CA TYR A 253 -11.55 26.58 6.27
C TYR A 253 -11.66 25.99 7.68
N HIS A 254 -10.56 25.48 8.23
CA HIS A 254 -10.46 24.86 9.56
C HIS A 254 -9.21 25.32 10.31
N PRO A 255 -9.11 26.61 10.70
CA PRO A 255 -7.94 27.13 11.41
C PRO A 255 -7.63 26.36 12.70
N GLU A 256 -8.64 25.79 13.36
CA GLU A 256 -8.54 24.95 14.54
C GLU A 256 -7.88 23.58 14.26
N TRP A 257 -7.86 23.12 13.02
CA TRP A 257 -7.24 21.84 12.62
C TRP A 257 -5.79 21.96 12.14
N ILE A 258 -5.23 23.17 12.12
CA ILE A 258 -3.88 23.38 11.60
C ILE A 258 -2.81 22.63 12.41
N HIS A 259 -3.06 22.32 13.68
CA HIS A 259 -2.16 21.54 14.55
C HIS A 259 -2.53 20.05 14.65
N VAL A 260 -3.61 19.62 14.00
CA VAL A 260 -4.02 18.21 13.99
C VAL A 260 -2.96 17.41 13.21
N PRO A 261 -2.50 16.27 13.75
CA PRO A 261 -1.60 15.38 13.04
C PRO A 261 -2.23 14.86 11.75
N THR A 262 -1.40 14.48 10.78
CA THR A 262 -1.86 14.03 9.46
C THR A 262 -1.18 12.72 9.07
N THR A 263 -1.84 11.99 8.18
CA THR A 263 -1.27 10.81 7.49
C THR A 263 -0.79 11.15 6.07
N ALA A 264 -1.14 12.34 5.58
CA ALA A 264 -0.70 12.82 4.28
C ALA A 264 0.81 13.10 4.28
N GLY A 265 1.46 12.84 3.14
CA GLY A 265 2.84 13.29 2.94
C GLY A 265 2.96 14.80 2.93
N THR A 266 4.12 15.32 3.31
CA THR A 266 4.44 16.76 3.32
C THR A 266 4.24 17.43 1.97
N PHE A 267 4.29 16.65 0.88
CA PHE A 267 3.99 17.09 -0.48
C PHE A 267 2.50 17.38 -0.75
N SER A 268 1.58 16.97 0.12
CA SER A 268 0.13 17.15 -0.09
C SER A 268 -0.29 18.57 0.30
N THR A 269 0.01 19.52 -0.61
CA THR A 269 -0.07 20.96 -0.36
C THR A 269 -1.15 21.71 -1.15
N GLY A 270 -1.97 21.00 -1.95
CA GLY A 270 -3.05 21.65 -2.73
C GLY A 270 -2.60 22.40 -3.98
N ASP A 271 -1.37 22.19 -4.46
CA ASP A 271 -0.79 22.94 -5.58
C ASP A 271 -1.71 22.99 -6.81
N GLY A 272 -2.25 21.85 -7.26
CA GLY A 272 -3.17 21.81 -8.41
C GLY A 272 -4.47 22.59 -8.20
N ILE A 273 -4.98 22.66 -6.96
CA ILE A 273 -6.16 23.47 -6.64
C ILE A 273 -5.80 24.95 -6.76
N HIS A 274 -4.65 25.37 -6.24
CA HIS A 274 -4.17 26.74 -6.36
C HIS A 274 -3.92 27.14 -7.83
N LEU A 275 -3.36 26.24 -8.64
CA LEU A 275 -3.20 26.44 -10.08
C LEU A 275 -4.55 26.68 -10.79
N GLY A 276 -5.56 25.85 -10.49
CA GLY A 276 -6.89 26.03 -11.07
C GLY A 276 -7.60 27.32 -10.61
N LEU A 277 -7.35 27.74 -9.37
CA LEU A 277 -7.94 28.96 -8.79
C LEU A 277 -7.28 30.26 -9.26
N ALA A 278 -6.11 30.20 -9.92
CA ALA A 278 -5.45 31.39 -10.44
C ALA A 278 -6.39 32.20 -11.35
N ASP A 279 -6.32 33.53 -11.29
CA ASP A 279 -7.28 34.41 -11.99
C ASP A 279 -7.32 34.17 -13.51
N ALA A 280 -6.17 33.83 -14.11
CA ALA A 280 -6.06 33.49 -15.53
C ALA A 280 -6.79 32.18 -15.91
N VAL A 281 -7.00 31.27 -14.95
CA VAL A 281 -7.66 29.97 -15.19
C VAL A 281 -9.12 30.03 -14.74
N GLY A 282 -9.39 30.54 -13.54
CA GLY A 282 -10.74 30.83 -13.05
C GLY A 282 -11.61 29.60 -12.80
N ALA A 283 -11.02 28.49 -12.34
CA ALA A 283 -11.78 27.28 -12.02
C ALA A 283 -12.73 27.46 -10.83
N ALA A 284 -13.85 26.74 -10.88
CA ALA A 284 -14.74 26.53 -9.76
C ALA A 284 -14.19 25.45 -8.82
N THR A 285 -14.72 25.42 -7.62
CA THR A 285 -14.37 24.42 -6.60
C THR A 285 -15.65 23.90 -5.95
N ALA A 286 -15.57 22.69 -5.42
CA ALA A 286 -16.63 22.08 -4.64
C ALA A 286 -16.05 21.62 -3.29
N ASP A 287 -16.81 21.81 -2.23
CA ASP A 287 -16.60 21.21 -0.91
C ASP A 287 -15.23 21.47 -0.25
N LEU A 288 -14.54 22.59 -0.53
CA LEU A 288 -13.19 22.85 -0.02
C LEU A 288 -13.07 22.83 1.52
N GLU A 289 -14.17 23.06 2.23
CA GLU A 289 -14.24 22.92 3.68
C GLU A 289 -14.32 21.46 4.15
N ARG A 290 -14.56 20.50 3.26
CA ARG A 290 -14.71 19.08 3.62
C ARG A 290 -13.36 18.39 3.66
N ILE A 291 -12.78 18.32 4.85
CA ILE A 291 -11.55 17.57 5.14
C ILE A 291 -11.89 16.42 6.10
N GLN A 292 -11.56 15.19 5.70
CA GLN A 292 -11.81 14.00 6.50
C GLN A 292 -10.70 13.78 7.52
N MET A 293 -11.13 13.54 8.75
CA MET A 293 -10.33 12.97 9.81
C MET A 293 -10.45 11.45 9.76
N HIS A 294 -9.32 10.74 9.69
CA HIS A 294 -9.28 9.30 9.92
C HIS A 294 -9.26 9.05 11.44
N PRO A 295 -10.01 8.06 11.97
CA PRO A 295 -10.04 7.81 13.40
C PRO A 295 -8.70 7.30 13.94
N THR A 296 -7.96 6.53 13.14
CA THR A 296 -6.80 5.77 13.64
C THR A 296 -5.51 6.09 12.88
N GLY A 297 -4.73 7.04 13.39
CA GLY A 297 -3.30 7.19 13.10
C GLY A 297 -2.49 6.67 14.28
N PHE A 298 -1.52 5.78 14.04
CA PHE A 298 -0.68 5.22 15.10
C PHE A 298 0.12 6.31 15.80
N VAL A 299 0.12 6.26 17.13
CA VAL A 299 1.01 7.03 17.99
C VAL A 299 2.28 6.20 18.17
N ASP A 300 3.36 6.63 17.53
CA ASP A 300 4.67 6.03 17.71
C ASP A 300 5.13 6.23 19.17
N PRO A 301 5.41 5.15 19.93
CA PRO A 301 5.83 5.27 21.32
C PRO A 301 7.17 5.99 21.48
N THR A 302 8.03 5.98 20.46
CA THR A 302 9.33 6.67 20.46
C THR A 302 9.23 8.14 20.06
N ASN A 303 8.15 8.52 19.36
CA ASN A 303 7.87 9.91 19.00
C ASN A 303 6.36 10.24 19.04
N PRO A 304 5.74 10.29 20.24
CA PRO A 304 4.30 10.49 20.36
C PRO A 304 3.82 11.85 19.84
N ALA A 305 4.69 12.87 19.84
CA ALA A 305 4.38 14.22 19.40
C ALA A 305 4.50 14.43 17.87
N ALA A 306 4.94 13.42 17.11
CA ALA A 306 5.08 13.55 15.65
C ALA A 306 3.77 14.01 15.00
N THR A 307 3.83 15.05 14.17
CA THR A 307 2.65 15.55 13.45
C THR A 307 2.33 14.75 12.21
N SER A 308 3.29 13.97 11.68
CA SER A 308 3.05 12.94 10.69
C SER A 308 2.89 11.59 11.39
N LYS A 309 1.77 10.90 11.12
CA LYS A 309 1.45 9.60 11.74
C LYS A 309 1.34 8.52 10.68
N LEU A 310 1.80 7.32 11.03
CA LEU A 310 1.50 6.14 10.22
C LEU A 310 0.01 5.81 10.34
N LEU A 311 -0.65 5.62 9.20
CA LEU A 311 -2.05 5.22 9.19
C LEU A 311 -2.20 3.82 9.77
N ALA A 312 -3.03 3.66 10.80
CA ALA A 312 -3.56 2.35 11.18
C ALA A 312 -4.71 2.04 10.22
N ALA A 313 -4.49 1.07 9.32
CA ALA A 313 -5.45 0.73 8.27
C ALA A 313 -6.86 0.52 8.83
N GLU A 314 -7.87 1.07 8.16
CA GLU A 314 -9.27 0.82 8.53
C GLU A 314 -9.61 -0.67 8.47
N LEU A 315 -8.89 -1.43 7.63
CA LEU A 315 -8.91 -2.89 7.62
C LEU A 315 -8.75 -3.50 9.01
N LEU A 316 -7.92 -2.96 9.90
CA LEU A 316 -7.72 -3.51 11.24
C LEU A 316 -9.03 -3.52 12.04
N ARG A 317 -9.88 -2.50 11.91
CA ARG A 317 -11.24 -2.50 12.46
C ARG A 317 -12.17 -3.41 11.67
N GLY A 318 -12.04 -3.41 10.35
CA GLY A 318 -12.76 -4.29 9.41
C GLY A 318 -12.67 -5.78 9.77
N VAL A 319 -11.48 -6.26 10.15
CA VAL A 319 -11.22 -7.66 10.50
C VAL A 319 -11.54 -8.01 11.95
N GLY A 320 -11.99 -7.05 12.77
CA GLY A 320 -12.43 -7.31 14.15
C GLY A 320 -11.80 -6.44 15.23
N GLY A 321 -10.89 -5.53 14.87
CA GLY A 321 -10.26 -4.64 15.85
C GLY A 321 -11.26 -3.72 16.54
N ILE A 322 -11.16 -3.64 17.86
CA ILE A 322 -12.00 -2.77 18.70
C ILE A 322 -11.22 -1.55 19.18
N LEU A 323 -11.95 -0.48 19.51
CA LEU A 323 -11.38 0.74 20.08
C LEU A 323 -11.75 0.85 21.55
N LEU A 324 -10.74 1.02 22.40
CA LEU A 324 -10.92 1.24 23.84
C LEU A 324 -10.44 2.62 24.25
N ASN A 325 -11.21 3.27 25.13
CA ASN A 325 -10.82 4.53 25.78
C ASN A 325 -9.86 4.28 26.95
N ALA A 326 -9.45 5.34 27.64
CA ALA A 326 -8.54 5.27 28.79
C ALA A 326 -9.10 4.49 30.00
N GLN A 327 -10.39 4.15 30.00
CA GLN A 327 -11.04 3.32 31.02
C GLN A 327 -11.16 1.85 30.59
N GLY A 328 -10.61 1.49 29.42
CA GLY A 328 -10.70 0.12 28.88
C GLY A 328 -12.09 -0.23 28.37
N GLN A 329 -12.89 0.77 28.01
CA GLN A 329 -14.29 0.60 27.56
C GLN A 329 -14.40 0.89 26.06
N ARG A 330 -15.26 0.12 25.39
CA ARG A 330 -15.75 0.47 24.06
C ARG A 330 -16.68 1.68 24.15
N PHE A 331 -16.73 2.48 23.08
CA PHE A 331 -17.48 3.73 23.05
C PHE A 331 -18.17 4.04 21.72
N CYS A 332 -18.02 3.20 20.70
CA CYS A 332 -18.64 3.41 19.39
C CYS A 332 -18.75 2.10 18.61
N ASN A 333 -19.53 2.13 17.52
CA ASN A 333 -19.44 1.13 16.46
C ASN A 333 -18.19 1.39 15.62
N GLU A 334 -17.18 0.52 15.73
CA GLU A 334 -15.89 0.67 15.04
C GLU A 334 -15.98 0.53 13.51
N LEU A 335 -17.12 0.04 12.98
CA LEU A 335 -17.43 -0.01 11.54
C LEU A 335 -18.39 1.11 11.10
N GLY A 336 -18.62 2.11 11.96
CA GLY A 336 -19.26 3.34 11.54
C GLY A 336 -18.40 4.11 10.53
N ARG A 337 -18.99 5.14 9.91
CA ARG A 337 -18.25 6.08 9.06
C ARG A 337 -17.17 6.81 9.85
N ARG A 338 -16.14 7.30 9.16
CA ARG A 338 -14.98 7.96 9.78
C ARG A 338 -15.35 9.21 10.57
N ASP A 339 -16.26 10.03 10.04
CA ASP A 339 -16.81 11.20 10.73
C ASP A 339 -17.50 10.83 12.05
N TYR A 340 -18.28 9.76 12.07
CA TYR A 340 -18.88 9.22 13.29
C TYR A 340 -17.82 8.72 14.27
N VAL A 341 -16.91 7.83 13.86
CA VAL A 341 -15.92 7.24 14.78
C VAL A 341 -14.98 8.31 15.34
N SER A 342 -14.42 9.19 14.49
CA SER A 342 -13.60 10.31 14.95
C SER A 342 -14.39 11.27 15.84
N GLY A 343 -15.67 11.52 15.55
CA GLY A 343 -16.57 12.32 16.38
C GLY A 343 -16.77 11.72 17.78
N GLU A 344 -17.00 10.41 17.87
CA GLU A 344 -17.12 9.70 19.15
C GLU A 344 -15.80 9.70 19.93
N MET A 345 -14.66 9.57 19.25
CA MET A 345 -13.33 9.70 19.86
C MET A 345 -13.13 11.10 20.47
N LEU A 346 -13.50 12.16 19.77
CA LEU A 346 -13.34 13.53 20.26
C LEU A 346 -14.27 13.88 21.44
N LYS A 347 -15.33 13.09 21.67
CA LYS A 347 -16.23 13.22 22.84
C LYS A 347 -15.68 12.53 24.09
N GLN A 348 -14.71 11.62 23.95
CA GLN A 348 -14.18 10.87 25.09
C GLN A 348 -13.39 11.79 26.03
N PRO A 349 -13.43 11.54 27.36
CA PRO A 349 -12.63 12.29 28.32
C PRO A 349 -11.14 12.06 28.05
N ARG A 350 -10.33 13.12 28.17
CA ARG A 350 -8.87 13.07 28.00
C ARG A 350 -8.13 13.87 29.07
N PRO A 351 -6.88 13.51 29.41
CA PRO A 351 -5.99 14.36 30.19
C PRO A 351 -5.81 15.73 29.52
N LYS A 352 -5.68 16.80 30.31
CA LYS A 352 -5.53 18.17 29.78
C LYS A 352 -4.19 18.38 29.08
N GLU A 353 -3.20 17.57 29.43
CA GLU A 353 -1.83 17.62 28.95
C GLU A 353 -1.67 16.98 27.57
N GLU A 354 -2.58 16.09 27.17
CA GLU A 354 -2.58 15.49 25.84
C GLU A 354 -3.02 16.51 24.80
N GLN A 355 -2.19 16.77 23.79
CA GLN A 355 -2.58 17.63 22.68
C GLN A 355 -3.75 17.04 21.88
N TRP A 356 -3.77 15.71 21.71
CA TRP A 356 -4.80 14.94 21.01
C TRP A 356 -5.16 13.68 21.80
N PRO A 357 -6.45 13.29 21.86
CA PRO A 357 -6.87 12.13 22.62
C PRO A 357 -6.31 10.84 22.01
N THR A 358 -5.75 9.98 22.85
CA THR A 358 -5.22 8.68 22.45
C THR A 358 -6.12 7.54 22.89
N PHE A 359 -6.23 6.51 22.04
CA PHE A 359 -7.07 5.33 22.23
C PHE A 359 -6.27 4.06 21.98
N ALA A 360 -6.73 2.94 22.50
CA ALA A 360 -6.18 1.64 22.16
C ALA A 360 -6.95 1.03 20.99
N LEU A 361 -6.22 0.61 19.94
CA LEU A 361 -6.70 -0.34 18.95
C LEU A 361 -6.28 -1.73 19.39
N VAL A 362 -7.24 -2.63 19.60
CA VAL A 362 -7.00 -4.00 20.10
C VAL A 362 -7.51 -5.02 19.09
N LEU A 363 -6.63 -5.93 18.68
CA LEU A 363 -6.93 -7.06 17.80
C LEU A 363 -6.81 -8.37 18.58
N SER A 364 -7.80 -9.25 18.44
CA SER A 364 -7.68 -10.67 18.79
C SER A 364 -6.71 -11.37 17.83
N GLN A 365 -6.25 -12.57 18.19
CA GLN A 365 -5.43 -13.41 17.29
C GLN A 365 -6.12 -13.63 15.94
N THR A 366 -7.42 -14.00 15.93
CA THR A 366 -8.15 -14.22 14.67
C THR A 366 -8.25 -12.96 13.81
N ALA A 367 -8.49 -11.80 14.43
CA ALA A 367 -8.49 -10.52 13.71
C ALA A 367 -7.10 -10.20 13.16
N ALA A 368 -6.04 -10.49 13.93
CA ALA A 368 -4.67 -10.28 13.51
C ALA A 368 -4.30 -11.18 12.32
N ASP A 369 -4.70 -12.45 12.32
CA ASP A 369 -4.44 -13.40 11.23
C ASP A 369 -5.11 -12.95 9.92
N ALA A 370 -6.33 -12.45 9.99
CA ALA A 370 -7.07 -11.92 8.83
C ALA A 370 -6.42 -10.65 8.21
N ALA A 371 -5.49 -10.02 8.94
CA ALA A 371 -4.69 -8.90 8.48
C ALA A 371 -3.19 -9.13 8.72
N ALA A 372 -2.72 -10.39 8.61
CA ALA A 372 -1.38 -10.81 9.03
C ALA A 372 -0.25 -9.92 8.49
N ARG A 373 -0.31 -9.54 7.21
CA ARG A 373 0.70 -8.65 6.59
C ARG A 373 0.72 -7.25 7.17
N HIS A 374 -0.45 -6.68 7.48
CA HIS A 374 -0.54 -5.38 8.14
C HIS A 374 0.00 -5.49 9.57
N VAL A 375 -0.40 -6.53 10.31
CA VAL A 375 0.07 -6.78 11.67
C VAL A 375 1.58 -6.92 11.72
N GLU A 376 2.16 -7.77 10.87
CA GLU A 376 3.61 -7.94 10.73
C GLU A 376 4.31 -6.60 10.43
N THR A 377 3.81 -5.85 9.44
CA THR A 377 4.38 -4.54 9.06
C THR A 377 4.34 -3.55 10.23
N TYR A 378 3.23 -3.49 10.96
CA TYR A 378 3.05 -2.54 12.06
C TYR A 378 3.83 -2.94 13.31
N THR A 379 3.97 -4.23 13.58
CA THR A 379 4.83 -4.75 14.65
C THR A 379 6.30 -4.51 14.35
N ASN A 380 6.76 -4.76 13.12
CA ASN A 380 8.13 -4.47 12.70
C ASN A 380 8.48 -2.98 12.78
N ARG A 381 7.48 -2.10 12.63
CA ARG A 381 7.62 -0.64 12.82
C ARG A 381 7.49 -0.20 14.28
N GLY A 382 7.27 -1.11 15.22
CA GLY A 382 7.19 -0.81 16.65
C GLY A 382 5.91 -0.09 17.10
N VAL A 383 4.90 0.04 16.24
CA VAL A 383 3.63 0.73 16.57
C VAL A 383 2.52 -0.23 17.02
N LEU A 384 2.72 -1.53 16.85
CA LEU A 384 1.81 -2.59 17.26
C LEU A 384 2.55 -3.64 18.10
N THR A 385 2.07 -3.90 19.31
CA THR A 385 2.69 -4.79 20.29
C THR A 385 1.89 -6.08 20.43
N LYS A 386 2.56 -7.24 20.38
CA LYS A 386 1.98 -8.54 20.70
C LYS A 386 1.98 -8.75 22.22
N LEU A 387 0.84 -9.11 22.79
CA LEU A 387 0.65 -9.40 24.21
C LEU A 387 0.02 -10.77 24.40
N HIS A 388 0.38 -11.45 25.49
CA HIS A 388 -0.15 -12.76 25.83
C HIS A 388 -1.00 -12.66 27.10
N GLY A 389 -2.29 -12.94 26.95
CA GLY A 389 -3.29 -12.94 28.00
C GLY A 389 -3.88 -11.59 28.33
N THR A 390 -5.06 -11.64 28.96
CA THR A 390 -5.87 -10.47 29.34
C THR A 390 -5.21 -9.64 30.45
N VAL A 391 -4.40 -10.25 31.32
CA VAL A 391 -3.64 -9.54 32.36
C VAL A 391 -2.61 -8.61 31.72
N ALA A 392 -1.81 -9.11 30.76
CA ALA A 392 -0.84 -8.29 30.04
C ALA A 392 -1.52 -7.15 29.27
N LEU A 393 -2.69 -7.41 28.69
CA LEU A 393 -3.50 -6.39 28.03
C LEU A 393 -4.00 -5.33 29.02
N ALA A 394 -4.51 -5.73 30.18
CA ALA A 394 -4.97 -4.81 31.21
C ALA A 394 -3.84 -3.92 31.73
N ASP A 395 -2.66 -4.50 31.97
CA ASP A 395 -1.46 -3.79 32.39
C ASP A 395 -0.99 -2.78 31.33
N TRP A 396 -0.99 -3.16 30.05
CA TRP A 396 -0.62 -2.26 28.96
C TRP A 396 -1.59 -1.07 28.81
N LEU A 397 -2.88 -1.33 29.03
CA LEU A 397 -3.93 -0.31 29.03
C LEU A 397 -3.91 0.57 30.29
N GLY A 398 -3.34 0.08 31.40
CA GLY A 398 -3.36 0.74 32.69
C GLY A 398 -4.74 0.70 33.36
N VAL A 399 -5.51 -0.37 33.18
CA VAL A 399 -6.89 -0.52 33.71
C VAL A 399 -7.02 -1.77 34.58
N PRO A 400 -8.01 -1.84 35.49
CA PRO A 400 -8.26 -3.07 36.24
C PRO A 400 -8.58 -4.25 35.32
N HIS A 401 -7.94 -5.40 35.54
CA HIS A 401 -8.19 -6.64 34.77
C HIS A 401 -9.67 -7.01 34.71
N THR A 402 -10.39 -6.89 35.83
CA THR A 402 -11.83 -7.13 35.91
C THR A 402 -12.67 -6.19 35.01
N GLN A 403 -12.25 -4.94 34.85
CA GLN A 403 -12.92 -3.99 33.94
C GLN A 403 -12.70 -4.39 32.48
N LEU A 404 -11.47 -4.80 32.11
CA LEU A 404 -11.17 -5.25 30.76
C LEU A 404 -11.93 -6.53 30.40
N VAL A 405 -11.88 -7.55 31.26
CA VAL A 405 -12.59 -8.82 31.04
C VAL A 405 -14.08 -8.58 30.86
N ARG A 406 -14.67 -7.70 31.66
CA ARG A 406 -16.07 -7.29 31.48
C ARG A 406 -16.32 -6.68 30.09
N THR A 407 -15.49 -5.73 29.65
CA THR A 407 -15.62 -5.12 28.31
C THR A 407 -15.56 -6.17 27.20
N LEU A 408 -14.63 -7.12 27.28
CA LEU A 408 -14.48 -8.19 26.28
C LEU A 408 -15.68 -9.15 26.30
N GLN A 409 -16.15 -9.53 27.49
CA GLN A 409 -17.34 -10.38 27.66
C GLN A 409 -18.61 -9.70 27.14
N ASP A 410 -18.80 -8.41 27.41
CA ASP A 410 -19.94 -7.63 26.93
C ASP A 410 -19.94 -7.56 25.39
N TYR A 411 -18.76 -7.36 24.77
CA TYR A 411 -18.60 -7.36 23.32
C TYR A 411 -18.92 -8.73 22.70
N ALA A 412 -18.38 -9.81 23.28
CA ALA A 412 -18.64 -11.17 22.82
C ALA A 412 -20.12 -11.56 22.95
N THR A 413 -20.76 -11.18 24.06
CA THR A 413 -22.20 -11.39 24.27
C THR A 413 -23.03 -10.62 23.24
N ALA A 414 -22.63 -9.39 22.92
CA ALA A 414 -23.29 -8.61 21.87
C ALA A 414 -23.17 -9.26 20.48
N ALA A 415 -22.01 -9.84 20.16
CA ALA A 415 -21.82 -10.57 18.91
C ALA A 415 -22.79 -11.75 18.76
N GLN A 416 -23.08 -12.47 19.86
CA GLN A 416 -24.06 -13.57 19.88
C GLN A 416 -25.49 -13.08 19.67
N ARG A 417 -25.82 -11.89 20.16
CA ARG A 417 -27.12 -11.23 19.91
C ARG A 417 -27.24 -10.70 18.47
N GLY A 418 -26.12 -10.57 17.76
CA GLY A 418 -26.05 -9.98 16.41
C GLY A 418 -26.09 -8.46 16.37
N VAL A 419 -26.16 -7.79 17.53
CA VAL A 419 -26.12 -6.32 17.63
C VAL A 419 -25.60 -5.88 19.00
N ASP A 420 -24.82 -4.80 19.02
CA ASP A 420 -24.37 -4.15 20.26
C ASP A 420 -25.10 -2.83 20.55
N ASP A 421 -24.80 -2.25 21.70
CA ASP A 421 -25.43 -1.02 22.19
C ASP A 421 -25.06 0.22 21.34
N PHE A 422 -24.07 0.10 20.45
CA PHE A 422 -23.66 1.12 19.50
C PHE A 422 -24.25 0.89 18.08
N GLY A 423 -25.10 -0.14 17.91
CA GLY A 423 -25.70 -0.50 16.62
C GLY A 423 -24.76 -1.23 15.66
N LYS A 424 -23.64 -1.78 16.15
CA LYS A 424 -22.75 -2.63 15.35
C LYS A 424 -23.41 -4.00 15.14
N THR A 425 -23.43 -4.47 13.90
CA THR A 425 -24.04 -5.76 13.50
C THR A 425 -23.05 -6.76 12.92
N VAL A 426 -21.80 -6.34 12.66
CA VAL A 426 -20.74 -7.18 12.10
C VAL A 426 -19.63 -7.34 13.11
N PHE A 427 -19.34 -8.59 13.49
CA PHE A 427 -18.46 -8.97 14.60
C PHE A 427 -17.38 -9.96 14.16
N ASN A 428 -16.45 -9.52 13.32
CA ASN A 428 -15.33 -10.33 12.88
C ASN A 428 -14.33 -10.58 14.03
N GLY A 429 -13.66 -11.73 14.03
CA GLY A 429 -12.56 -12.03 14.96
C GLY A 429 -12.96 -12.28 16.42
N VAL A 430 -14.26 -12.35 16.74
CA VAL A 430 -14.75 -12.58 18.11
C VAL A 430 -14.60 -14.04 18.55
N SER A 431 -14.56 -14.99 17.62
CA SER A 431 -14.57 -16.43 17.91
C SER A 431 -13.40 -16.90 18.78
N SER A 432 -12.24 -16.25 18.71
CA SER A 432 -11.09 -16.57 19.57
C SER A 432 -11.09 -15.85 20.92
N LEU A 433 -12.00 -14.89 21.14
CA LEU A 433 -12.10 -14.17 22.42
C LEU A 433 -12.62 -15.04 23.56
N LEU A 434 -13.30 -16.15 23.23
CA LEU A 434 -14.04 -16.96 24.20
C LEU A 434 -13.54 -18.39 24.24
N THR A 435 -13.60 -18.99 25.43
CA THR A 435 -13.46 -20.43 25.66
C THR A 435 -14.69 -21.18 25.14
N ALA A 436 -14.63 -22.52 25.17
CA ALA A 436 -15.79 -23.36 24.84
C ALA A 436 -16.98 -23.13 25.80
N GLU A 437 -16.70 -22.68 27.02
CA GLU A 437 -17.67 -22.34 28.06
C GLU A 437 -18.24 -20.92 27.94
N ASN A 438 -17.87 -20.19 26.87
CA ASN A 438 -18.35 -18.85 26.56
C ASN A 438 -17.86 -17.75 27.54
N GLU A 439 -16.70 -17.98 28.16
CA GLU A 439 -15.99 -17.03 29.01
C GLU A 439 -14.80 -16.43 28.26
N VAL A 440 -14.37 -15.22 28.60
CA VAL A 440 -13.17 -14.62 28.00
C VAL A 440 -11.95 -15.51 28.23
N ASP A 441 -11.23 -15.85 27.16
CA ASP A 441 -10.01 -16.66 27.25
C ASP A 441 -8.81 -15.80 27.74
N ASP A 442 -8.43 -16.02 29.00
CA ASP A 442 -7.30 -15.33 29.64
C ASP A 442 -5.93 -15.69 29.05
N HIS A 443 -5.84 -16.70 28.19
CA HIS A 443 -4.61 -17.11 27.50
C HIS A 443 -4.49 -16.57 26.07
N GLN A 444 -5.48 -15.79 25.61
CA GLN A 444 -5.51 -15.31 24.25
C GLN A 444 -4.34 -14.38 23.92
N THR A 445 -3.87 -14.43 22.68
CA THR A 445 -2.92 -13.46 22.14
C THR A 445 -3.64 -12.22 21.60
N PHE A 446 -3.14 -11.05 21.97
CA PHE A 446 -3.63 -9.75 21.48
C PHE A 446 -2.54 -8.99 20.73
N TYR A 447 -2.95 -8.17 19.77
CA TYR A 447 -2.10 -7.17 19.15
C TYR A 447 -2.68 -5.78 19.42
N VAL A 448 -1.87 -4.90 20.01
CA VAL A 448 -2.34 -3.59 20.47
C VAL A 448 -1.48 -2.44 19.99
N GLY A 449 -2.13 -1.31 19.68
CA GLY A 449 -1.43 -0.09 19.30
C GLY A 449 -2.18 1.13 19.80
N ARG A 450 -1.43 2.20 20.11
CA ARG A 450 -2.02 3.50 20.46
C ARG A 450 -2.38 4.25 19.18
N VAL A 451 -3.58 4.81 19.12
CA VAL A 451 -4.09 5.53 17.95
C VAL A 451 -4.73 6.87 18.34
N THR A 452 -4.67 7.84 17.43
CA THR A 452 -5.30 9.16 17.56
C THR A 452 -6.01 9.53 16.26
N PRO A 453 -7.06 10.38 16.30
CA PRO A 453 -7.61 10.97 15.08
C PRO A 453 -6.57 11.82 14.34
N VAL A 454 -6.59 11.79 13.01
CA VAL A 454 -5.61 12.43 12.11
C VAL A 454 -6.28 12.98 10.86
N LEU A 455 -5.85 14.14 10.35
CA LEU A 455 -6.23 14.59 9.00
C LEU A 455 -5.73 13.58 7.97
N HIS A 456 -6.53 13.33 6.94
CA HIS A 456 -6.28 12.20 6.05
C HIS A 456 -6.60 12.44 4.58
N TYR A 457 -7.78 12.96 4.27
CA TYR A 457 -8.23 13.14 2.88
C TYR A 457 -9.02 14.43 2.73
N CYS A 458 -8.79 15.16 1.64
CA CYS A 458 -9.51 16.37 1.29
C CYS A 458 -10.60 16.04 0.26
N MET A 459 -11.87 16.02 0.67
CA MET A 459 -12.99 15.74 -0.25
C MET A 459 -13.29 16.91 -1.18
N GLY A 460 -12.91 18.11 -0.76
CA GLY A 460 -13.02 19.30 -1.57
C GLY A 460 -11.84 19.52 -2.51
N GLY A 461 -12.12 20.18 -3.63
CA GLY A 461 -11.14 20.47 -4.66
C GLY A 461 -11.74 21.18 -5.86
N LEU A 462 -11.07 21.06 -7.01
CA LEU A 462 -11.56 21.59 -8.28
C LEU A 462 -12.88 20.91 -8.68
N GLN A 463 -13.88 21.70 -9.07
CA GLN A 463 -15.14 21.14 -9.53
C GLN A 463 -14.96 20.53 -10.93
N ILE A 464 -15.45 19.31 -11.11
CA ILE A 464 -15.42 18.59 -12.39
C ILE A 464 -16.81 18.13 -12.83
N ASP A 465 -16.98 17.88 -14.13
CA ASP A 465 -18.09 17.09 -14.66
C ASP A 465 -17.78 15.57 -14.63
N THR A 466 -18.72 14.73 -15.11
CA THR A 466 -18.53 13.27 -15.17
C THR A 466 -17.47 12.82 -16.17
N GLN A 467 -16.92 13.73 -16.98
CA GLN A 467 -15.83 13.48 -17.93
C GLN A 467 -14.48 13.99 -17.40
N GLY A 468 -14.44 14.51 -16.16
CA GLY A 468 -13.24 15.04 -15.53
C GLY A 468 -12.78 16.39 -16.10
N HIS A 469 -13.63 17.11 -16.84
CA HIS A 469 -13.31 18.47 -17.26
C HIS A 469 -13.40 19.40 -16.06
N VAL A 470 -12.39 20.25 -15.86
CA VAL A 470 -12.45 21.27 -14.81
C VAL A 470 -13.45 22.36 -15.23
N LEU A 471 -14.36 22.71 -14.33
CA LEU A 471 -15.42 23.66 -14.61
C LEU A 471 -15.06 25.07 -14.15
N ARG A 472 -15.55 26.08 -14.86
CA ARG A 472 -15.59 27.48 -14.41
C ARG A 472 -16.77 27.69 -13.46
N LYS A 473 -16.80 28.85 -12.78
CA LYS A 473 -17.92 29.24 -11.89
C LYS A 473 -19.29 29.31 -12.57
N ASN A 474 -19.33 29.49 -13.88
CA ASN A 474 -20.56 29.46 -14.68
C ASN A 474 -20.97 28.05 -15.14
N GLY A 475 -20.26 27.01 -14.68
CA GLY A 475 -20.53 25.60 -15.01
C GLY A 475 -19.98 25.14 -16.36
N GLN A 476 -19.34 26.00 -17.15
CA GLN A 476 -18.74 25.61 -18.43
C GLN A 476 -17.38 24.95 -18.22
N PRO A 477 -17.04 23.89 -18.96
CA PRO A 477 -15.69 23.34 -18.98
C PRO A 477 -14.63 24.39 -19.35
N ILE A 478 -13.43 24.24 -18.81
CA ILE A 478 -12.22 24.95 -19.25
C ILE A 478 -11.55 24.10 -20.33
N PRO A 479 -11.60 24.48 -21.62
CA PRO A 479 -10.90 23.77 -22.69
C PRO A 479 -9.43 23.54 -22.35
N GLY A 480 -8.95 22.32 -22.63
CA GLY A 480 -7.57 21.91 -22.38
C GLY A 480 -7.24 21.57 -20.92
N LEU A 481 -8.18 21.71 -19.97
CA LEU A 481 -7.94 21.40 -18.55
C LEU A 481 -8.84 20.29 -18.03
N ARG A 482 -8.22 19.25 -17.45
CA ARG A 482 -8.88 18.13 -16.79
C ARG A 482 -8.28 17.88 -15.41
N ALA A 483 -9.00 17.17 -14.54
CA ALA A 483 -8.51 16.81 -13.23
C ALA A 483 -9.05 15.44 -12.78
N ALA A 484 -8.25 14.70 -11.99
CA ALA A 484 -8.62 13.40 -11.45
C ALA A 484 -7.99 13.12 -10.07
N GLY A 485 -8.69 12.36 -9.25
CA GLY A 485 -8.28 12.02 -7.88
C GLY A 485 -8.54 13.16 -6.87
N GLU A 486 -7.80 13.15 -5.76
CA GLU A 486 -8.04 14.03 -4.58
C GLU A 486 -7.85 15.54 -4.84
N VAL A 487 -7.36 15.94 -6.02
CA VAL A 487 -7.36 17.36 -6.42
C VAL A 487 -8.78 17.87 -6.75
N THR A 488 -9.73 16.95 -6.98
CA THR A 488 -11.11 17.23 -7.39
C THR A 488 -12.06 17.31 -6.18
N GLY A 489 -13.15 18.05 -6.33
CA GLY A 489 -14.23 18.17 -5.34
C GLY A 489 -15.57 17.64 -5.86
N GLY A 490 -16.47 17.29 -4.96
CA GLY A 490 -17.85 16.87 -5.26
C GLY A 490 -18.07 15.36 -5.39
N VAL A 491 -17.02 14.56 -5.59
CA VAL A 491 -17.13 13.09 -5.73
C VAL A 491 -17.56 12.43 -4.41
N HIS A 492 -17.03 12.92 -3.28
CA HIS A 492 -17.17 12.26 -1.97
C HIS A 492 -18.05 13.03 -0.97
N GLY A 493 -18.51 14.23 -1.32
CA GLY A 493 -19.33 15.09 -0.47
C GLY A 493 -18.74 15.30 0.94
N VAL A 494 -19.56 15.13 1.97
CA VAL A 494 -19.15 15.44 3.37
C VAL A 494 -18.21 14.42 4.00
N ASN A 495 -18.23 13.17 3.54
CA ASN A 495 -17.40 12.09 4.08
C ASN A 495 -17.12 11.04 3.01
N ARG A 496 -15.84 10.71 2.81
CA ARG A 496 -15.42 9.63 1.90
C ARG A 496 -15.48 8.26 2.59
N LEU A 497 -15.99 7.24 1.89
CA LEU A 497 -15.88 5.84 2.30
C LEU A 497 -14.45 5.28 2.14
N GLY A 498 -14.03 4.40 3.05
CA GLY A 498 -12.76 3.68 2.93
C GLY A 498 -12.68 2.94 1.59
N GLY A 499 -11.55 2.97 0.90
CA GLY A 499 -11.39 2.35 -0.43
C GLY A 499 -11.87 3.17 -1.63
N ASN A 500 -12.82 4.11 -1.47
CA ASN A 500 -13.29 4.96 -2.58
C ASN A 500 -12.21 5.91 -3.12
N SER A 501 -11.16 6.23 -2.36
CA SER A 501 -10.08 7.12 -2.85
C SER A 501 -9.23 6.46 -3.94
N LEU A 502 -8.90 5.17 -3.82
CA LEU A 502 -8.17 4.48 -4.88
C LEU A 502 -9.08 4.24 -6.08
N LEU A 503 -10.36 3.94 -5.82
CA LEU A 503 -11.36 3.79 -6.88
C LEU A 503 -11.53 5.09 -7.66
N ASP A 504 -11.61 6.24 -6.99
CA ASP A 504 -11.68 7.57 -7.62
C ASP A 504 -10.47 7.82 -8.51
N CYS A 505 -9.25 7.60 -8.00
CA CYS A 505 -8.03 7.68 -8.80
C CYS A 505 -8.09 6.80 -10.06
N GLY A 506 -8.60 5.57 -9.92
CA GLY A 506 -8.75 4.65 -11.05
C GLY A 506 -9.81 5.11 -12.04
N VAL A 507 -11.05 5.38 -11.59
CA VAL A 507 -12.18 5.76 -12.44
C VAL A 507 -11.93 7.08 -13.15
N PHE A 508 -11.68 8.16 -12.40
CA PHE A 508 -11.51 9.47 -13.02
C PHE A 508 -10.17 9.57 -13.76
N GLY A 509 -9.12 8.88 -13.29
CA GLY A 509 -7.86 8.72 -14.04
C GLY A 509 -8.07 8.03 -15.38
N SER A 510 -8.84 6.95 -15.41
CA SER A 510 -9.22 6.26 -16.66
C SER A 510 -10.04 7.15 -17.57
N ILE A 511 -11.06 7.83 -17.06
CA ILE A 511 -11.94 8.70 -17.85
C ILE A 511 -11.12 9.82 -18.53
N VAL A 512 -10.28 10.55 -17.78
CA VAL A 512 -9.50 11.66 -18.36
C VAL A 512 -8.44 11.18 -19.34
N GLY A 513 -7.82 10.01 -19.11
CA GLY A 513 -6.84 9.44 -20.02
C GLY A 513 -7.46 8.87 -21.31
N GLN A 514 -8.61 8.19 -21.21
CA GLN A 514 -9.32 7.61 -22.36
C GLN A 514 -10.01 8.63 -23.25
N SER A 515 -10.38 9.79 -22.70
CA SER A 515 -11.08 10.83 -23.46
C SER A 515 -10.18 12.01 -23.84
N ALA A 516 -8.93 12.06 -23.37
CA ALA A 516 -7.96 13.05 -23.82
C ALA A 516 -7.77 12.97 -25.35
N PRO A 517 -7.76 14.13 -26.06
CA PRO A 517 -7.46 14.18 -27.48
C PRO A 517 -5.99 13.80 -27.74
N ILE A 518 -5.74 13.11 -28.85
CA ILE A 518 -4.40 12.76 -29.33
C ILE A 518 -4.30 13.16 -30.81
N ALA A 519 -3.23 13.85 -31.19
CA ALA A 519 -3.08 14.47 -32.51
C ALA A 519 -2.86 13.44 -33.63
N SER A 520 -2.27 12.28 -33.32
CA SER A 520 -2.16 11.13 -34.21
C SER A 520 -1.82 9.88 -33.40
N PRO A 521 -2.69 8.84 -33.33
CA PRO A 521 -2.38 7.62 -32.60
C PRO A 521 -1.20 6.92 -33.27
N HIS A 522 -0.03 6.93 -32.61
CA HIS A 522 1.08 6.12 -33.06
C HIS A 522 0.75 4.64 -32.82
N LYS A 523 0.84 3.82 -33.87
CA LYS A 523 0.59 2.37 -33.74
C LYS A 523 1.81 1.70 -33.13
N PHE A 524 1.79 1.56 -31.80
CA PHE A 524 2.69 0.67 -31.08
C PHE A 524 1.87 -0.44 -30.43
N ALA A 525 2.44 -1.64 -30.34
CA ALA A 525 1.81 -2.70 -29.55
C ALA A 525 1.85 -2.29 -28.07
N ALA A 526 0.69 -2.30 -27.40
CA ALA A 526 0.67 -2.12 -25.96
C ALA A 526 1.54 -3.20 -25.31
N PRO A 527 2.37 -2.85 -24.30
CA PRO A 527 3.15 -3.86 -23.59
C PRO A 527 2.20 -4.85 -22.90
N PRO A 528 2.57 -6.13 -22.82
CA PRO A 528 1.77 -7.13 -22.12
C PRO A 528 1.54 -6.72 -20.66
N PRO A 529 0.54 -7.30 -19.97
CA PRO A 529 0.31 -7.00 -18.57
C PRO A 529 1.54 -7.33 -17.75
N VAL A 530 1.90 -6.46 -16.81
CA VAL A 530 3.19 -6.51 -16.10
C VAL A 530 3.38 -7.84 -15.38
N PHE A 531 2.28 -8.48 -14.96
CA PHE A 531 2.32 -9.68 -14.12
C PHE A 531 1.60 -10.91 -14.71
N ASN A 532 1.21 -10.88 -15.99
CA ASN A 532 0.55 -12.04 -16.64
C ASN A 532 1.50 -12.99 -17.37
N ASP A 533 2.82 -12.78 -17.32
CA ASP A 533 3.72 -13.84 -17.74
C ASP A 533 3.70 -14.93 -16.64
N PRO A 534 3.16 -16.15 -16.91
CA PRO A 534 3.71 -17.31 -16.23
C PRO A 534 5.23 -17.22 -16.41
N ILE A 535 5.99 -17.70 -15.45
CA ILE A 535 7.45 -17.78 -15.51
C ILE A 535 7.85 -18.50 -16.82
N GLU A 536 7.92 -17.79 -17.95
CA GLU A 536 8.50 -18.26 -19.18
C GLU A 536 9.98 -18.03 -18.96
N SER A 537 10.58 -19.04 -18.34
CA SER A 537 11.98 -19.33 -18.54
C SER A 537 12.21 -19.49 -20.04
N SER A 538 12.62 -18.41 -20.72
CA SER A 538 13.43 -18.59 -21.90
C SER A 538 14.67 -19.40 -21.46
N PRO A 539 14.97 -20.54 -22.10
CA PRO A 539 16.07 -21.41 -21.71
C PRO A 539 17.36 -20.86 -22.30
N GLU A 540 17.78 -19.66 -21.88
CA GLU A 540 19.21 -19.38 -21.82
C GLU A 540 19.69 -19.95 -20.50
N SER A 541 20.58 -20.94 -20.56
CA SER A 541 21.15 -21.59 -19.38
C SER A 541 21.96 -20.57 -18.58
N LEU A 542 21.30 -19.89 -17.65
CA LEU A 542 21.94 -18.97 -16.72
C LEU A 542 23.03 -19.72 -15.96
N ARG A 543 24.19 -19.08 -15.84
CA ARG A 543 25.33 -19.68 -15.15
C ARG A 543 25.01 -19.88 -13.66
N PRO A 544 25.40 -21.00 -13.06
CA PRO A 544 25.34 -21.16 -11.61
C PRO A 544 26.34 -20.22 -10.94
N ILE A 545 25.91 -19.54 -9.89
CA ILE A 545 26.72 -18.64 -9.06
C ILE A 545 26.66 -19.17 -7.63
N THR A 546 27.83 -19.44 -7.04
CA THR A 546 27.91 -19.99 -5.68
C THR A 546 27.76 -18.92 -4.61
N LEU A 547 27.51 -19.32 -3.35
CA LEU A 547 27.56 -18.39 -2.23
C LEU A 547 28.95 -17.73 -2.10
N HIS A 548 30.02 -18.49 -2.32
CA HIS A 548 31.38 -17.95 -2.28
C HIS A 548 31.60 -16.89 -3.37
N GLU A 549 31.12 -17.13 -4.60
CA GLU A 549 31.17 -16.13 -5.67
C GLU A 549 30.31 -14.92 -5.33
N LEU A 550 29.06 -15.14 -4.91
CA LEU A 550 28.13 -14.07 -4.53
C LEU A 550 28.72 -13.13 -3.48
N GLN A 551 29.37 -13.66 -2.45
CA GLN A 551 30.00 -12.88 -1.38
C GLN A 551 31.11 -11.93 -1.84
N GLN A 552 31.72 -12.16 -3.02
CA GLN A 552 32.71 -11.23 -3.59
C GLN A 552 32.08 -9.94 -4.12
N HIS A 553 30.75 -9.92 -4.29
CA HIS A 553 29.99 -8.80 -4.84
C HIS A 553 29.25 -8.04 -3.74
N ASN A 554 30.00 -7.44 -2.82
CA ASN A 554 29.51 -6.66 -1.67
C ASN A 554 30.13 -5.24 -1.54
N SER A 555 30.65 -4.68 -2.62
CA SER A 555 31.33 -3.37 -2.65
C SER A 555 30.52 -2.33 -3.44
N GLU A 556 30.87 -1.04 -3.33
CA GLU A 556 30.11 0.04 -4.00
C GLU A 556 29.99 -0.11 -5.51
N ASP A 557 31.02 -0.69 -6.15
CA ASP A 557 31.07 -0.92 -7.59
C ASP A 557 30.54 -2.31 -7.99
N SER A 558 30.06 -3.12 -7.05
CA SER A 558 29.62 -4.49 -7.30
C SER A 558 28.69 -4.99 -6.19
N LEU A 559 27.38 -4.88 -6.40
CA LEU A 559 26.32 -5.19 -5.44
C LEU A 559 25.41 -6.32 -5.93
N TRP A 560 25.85 -7.57 -5.83
CA TRP A 560 25.02 -8.70 -6.24
C TRP A 560 24.22 -9.25 -5.08
N VAL A 561 22.98 -9.67 -5.35
CA VAL A 561 22.06 -10.20 -4.34
C VAL A 561 21.35 -11.42 -4.89
N ALA A 562 21.26 -12.50 -4.10
CA ALA A 562 20.41 -13.65 -4.45
C ALA A 562 18.98 -13.44 -3.93
N ILE A 563 17.99 -13.65 -4.81
CA ILE A 563 16.56 -13.53 -4.53
C ILE A 563 15.82 -14.66 -5.27
N HIS A 564 15.11 -15.52 -4.55
CA HIS A 564 14.34 -16.66 -5.07
C HIS A 564 15.13 -17.56 -6.04
N GLY A 565 16.36 -17.93 -5.68
CA GLY A 565 17.19 -18.86 -6.48
C GLY A 565 17.87 -18.25 -7.70
N HIS A 566 17.79 -16.92 -7.88
CA HIS A 566 18.50 -16.19 -8.93
C HIS A 566 19.39 -15.10 -8.32
N VAL A 567 20.49 -14.78 -9.01
CA VAL A 567 21.41 -13.71 -8.60
C VAL A 567 21.20 -12.49 -9.51
N TYR A 568 21.09 -11.32 -8.90
CA TYR A 568 20.86 -10.05 -9.56
C TYR A 568 22.01 -9.08 -9.27
N ASP A 569 22.52 -8.41 -10.31
CA ASP A 569 23.44 -7.29 -10.18
C ASP A 569 22.66 -5.99 -9.96
N LEU A 570 22.65 -5.49 -8.73
CA LEU A 570 21.90 -4.29 -8.36
C LEU A 570 22.78 -3.04 -8.31
N THR A 571 24.02 -3.08 -8.82
CA THR A 571 25.00 -1.99 -8.73
C THR A 571 24.44 -0.67 -9.28
N GLU A 572 23.97 -0.68 -10.53
CA GLU A 572 23.37 0.51 -11.16
C GLU A 572 21.96 0.84 -10.62
N PHE A 573 21.30 -0.12 -9.96
CA PHE A 573 19.97 0.07 -9.40
C PHE A 573 20.04 0.69 -8.00
N ALA A 574 21.12 0.49 -7.26
CA ALA A 574 21.26 0.93 -5.88
C ALA A 574 21.00 2.43 -5.70
N ALA A 575 21.55 3.27 -6.58
CA ALA A 575 21.33 4.71 -6.56
C ALA A 575 19.87 5.14 -6.83
N ARG A 576 19.10 4.29 -7.51
CA ARG A 576 17.70 4.53 -7.89
C ARG A 576 16.70 3.81 -6.99
N HIS A 577 17.17 3.03 -6.02
CA HIS A 577 16.32 2.26 -5.14
C HIS A 577 15.52 3.19 -4.22
N PRO A 578 14.17 3.06 -4.14
CA PRO A 578 13.32 3.97 -3.36
C PRO A 578 13.66 4.03 -1.86
N GLY A 579 14.23 2.97 -1.30
CA GLY A 579 14.73 2.94 0.08
C GLY A 579 16.12 3.55 0.27
N GLY A 580 16.74 4.05 -0.80
CA GLY A 580 18.13 4.48 -0.86
C GLY A 580 19.12 3.34 -1.05
N ALA A 581 20.30 3.67 -1.61
CA ALA A 581 21.36 2.71 -1.94
C ALA A 581 21.83 1.89 -0.72
N HIS A 582 21.88 2.53 0.46
CA HIS A 582 22.34 1.92 1.71
C HIS A 582 21.56 0.65 2.11
N VAL A 583 20.33 0.46 1.64
CA VAL A 583 19.54 -0.75 1.89
C VAL A 583 20.08 -1.93 1.09
N ILE A 584 20.46 -1.69 -0.17
CA ILE A 584 21.05 -2.72 -1.04
C ILE A 584 22.47 -3.05 -0.57
N HIS A 585 23.26 -2.05 -0.17
CA HIS A 585 24.60 -2.29 0.40
C HIS A 585 24.57 -3.24 1.60
N LYS A 586 23.52 -3.19 2.44
CA LYS A 586 23.40 -4.06 3.62
C LYS A 586 23.15 -5.53 3.29
N ILE A 587 22.67 -5.83 2.08
CA ILE A 587 22.29 -7.19 1.66
C ILE A 587 23.14 -7.71 0.50
N ALA A 588 24.03 -6.88 -0.05
CA ALA A 588 24.95 -7.27 -1.10
C ALA A 588 25.86 -8.42 -0.65
N GLY A 589 26.09 -9.36 -1.55
CA GLY A 589 26.82 -10.60 -1.29
C GLY A 589 26.05 -11.67 -0.50
N THR A 590 24.73 -11.54 -0.36
CA THR A 590 23.91 -12.49 0.42
C THR A 590 22.69 -13.01 -0.33
N ASP A 591 22.11 -14.11 0.15
CA ASP A 591 20.74 -14.51 -0.18
C ASP A 591 19.75 -13.67 0.65
N ALA A 592 19.20 -12.66 -0.01
CA ALA A 592 18.27 -11.72 0.58
C ALA A 592 16.80 -12.11 0.35
N THR A 593 16.51 -13.33 -0.13
CA THR A 593 15.15 -13.78 -0.47
C THR A 593 14.10 -13.43 0.59
N ARG A 594 14.43 -13.67 1.87
CA ARG A 594 13.52 -13.39 3.00
C ARG A 594 13.38 -11.89 3.30
N VAL A 595 14.47 -11.14 3.22
CA VAL A 595 14.48 -9.68 3.46
C VAL A 595 13.76 -8.95 2.33
N PHE A 596 13.96 -9.42 1.10
CA PHE A 596 13.26 -8.96 -0.08
C PHE A 596 11.76 -9.18 0.06
N GLY A 597 11.31 -10.40 0.36
CA GLY A 597 9.88 -10.74 0.53
C GLY A 597 9.18 -10.05 1.70
N ALA A 598 9.92 -9.52 2.67
CA ALA A 598 9.37 -8.76 3.79
C ALA A 598 8.98 -7.31 3.41
N VAL A 599 9.49 -6.80 2.29
CA VAL A 599 9.32 -5.41 1.85
C VAL A 599 8.73 -5.32 0.45
N HIS A 600 9.04 -6.30 -0.39
CA HIS A 600 8.70 -6.35 -1.81
C HIS A 600 7.91 -7.61 -2.10
N ASP A 601 6.93 -7.50 -2.99
CA ASP A 601 6.19 -8.66 -3.48
C ASP A 601 7.04 -9.48 -4.47
N HIS A 602 6.75 -10.77 -4.63
CA HIS A 602 7.43 -11.66 -5.60
C HIS A 602 7.39 -11.10 -7.02
N THR A 603 6.39 -10.28 -7.34
CA THR A 603 6.22 -9.61 -8.63
C THR A 603 7.29 -8.55 -8.94
N ILE A 604 7.93 -7.95 -7.94
CA ILE A 604 9.05 -6.98 -8.15
C ILE A 604 10.27 -7.67 -8.75
N VAL A 605 10.40 -9.00 -8.58
CA VAL A 605 11.48 -9.78 -9.19
C VAL A 605 11.41 -9.77 -10.72
N GLN A 606 10.23 -9.61 -11.32
CA GLN A 606 10.09 -9.44 -12.76
C GLN A 606 10.77 -8.15 -13.25
N ALA A 607 10.70 -7.07 -12.48
CA ALA A 607 11.39 -5.82 -12.80
C ALA A 607 12.93 -5.95 -12.70
N LEU A 608 13.41 -6.92 -11.93
CA LEU A 608 14.83 -7.24 -11.76
C LEU A 608 15.36 -8.23 -12.82
N MET A 609 14.51 -8.77 -13.71
CA MET A 609 14.93 -9.80 -14.66
C MET A 609 16.07 -9.35 -15.59
N LYS A 610 16.13 -8.06 -15.94
CA LYS A 610 17.22 -7.51 -16.77
C LYS A 610 18.57 -7.47 -16.04
N GLN A 611 18.53 -7.47 -14.71
CA GLN A 611 19.69 -7.45 -13.82
C GLN A 611 20.12 -8.86 -13.44
N ARG A 612 19.44 -9.90 -13.91
CA ARG A 612 19.73 -11.29 -13.57
C ARG A 612 21.03 -11.74 -14.22
N VAL A 613 22.01 -12.12 -13.40
CA VAL A 613 23.36 -12.52 -13.83
C VAL A 613 23.65 -14.01 -13.66
N GLY A 614 22.77 -14.75 -12.99
CA GLY A 614 22.89 -16.21 -12.88
C GLY A 614 21.81 -16.86 -11.99
N THR A 615 21.89 -18.17 -11.83
CA THR A 615 21.12 -18.93 -10.84
C THR A 615 21.94 -19.12 -9.59
N PHE A 616 21.37 -18.82 -8.43
CA PHE A 616 22.04 -19.03 -7.17
C PHE A 616 22.11 -20.52 -6.86
N VAL A 617 23.31 -21.04 -6.65
CA VAL A 617 23.55 -22.43 -6.26
C VAL A 617 24.26 -22.39 -4.93
N ALA A 618 23.53 -22.64 -3.84
CA ALA A 618 24.16 -22.90 -2.56
C ALA A 618 25.12 -24.08 -2.73
N GLU A 619 26.40 -23.93 -2.34
CA GLU A 619 27.41 -24.96 -2.53
C GLU A 619 26.99 -26.28 -1.84
N HIS A 620 26.77 -27.29 -2.69
CA HIS A 620 26.64 -28.73 -2.44
C HIS A 620 25.82 -29.23 -1.23
N ALA A 621 24.50 -29.23 -1.42
CA ALA A 621 23.75 -30.49 -1.38
C ALA A 621 24.11 -31.32 -2.64
N ASN A 622 25.27 -31.97 -2.63
CA ASN A 622 25.62 -32.98 -3.65
C ASN A 622 26.48 -34.10 -3.05
N ALA A 623 26.21 -34.43 -1.79
CA ALA A 623 26.35 -35.79 -1.34
C ALA A 623 25.06 -36.53 -1.73
N GLN A 624 25.16 -37.75 -2.25
CA GLN A 624 24.07 -38.71 -2.05
C GLN A 624 23.65 -38.63 -0.56
N PRO A 625 22.36 -38.80 -0.20
CA PRO A 625 21.94 -38.67 1.18
C PRO A 625 22.76 -39.65 2.03
N ALA A 626 23.79 -39.12 2.70
CA ALA A 626 24.47 -39.82 3.75
C ALA A 626 23.42 -39.86 4.85
N THR A 627 22.91 -41.06 5.12
CA THR A 627 22.17 -41.35 6.33
C THR A 627 22.89 -40.66 7.48
N LEU A 628 22.27 -39.64 8.08
CA LEU A 628 22.83 -38.92 9.22
C LEU A 628 23.18 -39.95 10.27
N ARG A 629 24.48 -40.09 10.57
CA ARG A 629 24.94 -41.06 11.56
C ARG A 629 24.64 -40.54 12.96
N THR A 630 24.35 -41.47 13.84
CA THR A 630 24.21 -41.21 15.27
C THR A 630 25.59 -40.93 15.87
N ILE A 631 25.70 -39.88 16.68
CA ILE A 631 26.94 -39.44 17.33
C ILE A 631 26.81 -39.74 18.83
N PRO A 632 27.64 -40.66 19.37
CA PRO A 632 27.63 -41.00 20.78
C PRO A 632 28.31 -39.92 21.64
N LEU A 633 28.06 -39.96 22.96
CA LEU A 633 28.55 -38.94 23.89
C LEU A 633 30.06 -38.85 24.00
N ASP A 634 30.76 -39.98 23.90
CA ASP A 634 32.22 -40.02 23.91
C ASP A 634 32.83 -39.38 22.66
N GLU A 635 32.16 -39.49 21.51
CA GLU A 635 32.55 -38.78 20.28
C GLU A 635 32.27 -37.28 20.42
N LEU A 636 31.06 -36.87 20.81
CA LEU A 636 30.74 -35.44 20.98
C LEU A 636 31.71 -34.74 21.93
N GLN A 637 32.07 -35.37 23.05
CA GLN A 637 32.96 -34.79 24.06
C GLN A 637 34.37 -34.48 23.53
N GLN A 638 34.84 -35.16 22.48
CA GLN A 638 36.14 -34.90 21.87
C GLN A 638 36.17 -33.57 21.11
N HIS A 639 35.01 -33.05 20.72
CA HIS A 639 34.82 -31.79 19.99
C HIS A 639 34.54 -30.61 20.93
N ASN A 640 35.35 -30.48 21.99
CA ASN A 640 35.27 -29.41 23.00
C ASN A 640 36.31 -28.30 22.81
N GLY A 641 37.11 -28.34 21.74
CA GLY A 641 38.21 -27.38 21.49
C GLY A 641 39.51 -27.68 22.25
N VAL A 642 39.58 -28.76 23.03
CA VAL A 642 40.78 -29.18 23.78
C VAL A 642 41.38 -30.47 23.21
N GLN A 643 40.55 -31.49 22.96
CA GLN A 643 40.98 -32.77 22.39
C GLN A 643 41.04 -32.73 20.85
N THR A 644 40.16 -31.93 20.24
CA THR A 644 40.18 -31.56 18.82
C THR A 644 40.04 -30.04 18.71
N SER A 645 40.40 -29.45 17.57
CA SER A 645 40.24 -28.00 17.33
C SER A 645 38.79 -27.58 17.03
N THR A 646 37.87 -28.54 16.94
CA THR A 646 36.47 -28.35 16.56
C THR A 646 35.54 -28.23 17.78
N LEU A 647 34.42 -27.54 17.60
CA LEU A 647 33.46 -27.19 18.65
C LEU A 647 32.06 -27.71 18.31
N TRP A 648 31.77 -28.97 18.65
CA TRP A 648 30.46 -29.55 18.38
C TRP A 648 29.51 -29.37 19.57
N VAL A 649 28.23 -29.14 19.29
CA VAL A 649 27.18 -28.96 20.31
C VAL A 649 25.93 -29.74 19.90
N ALA A 650 25.34 -30.49 20.84
CA ALA A 650 24.04 -31.11 20.62
C ALA A 650 22.92 -30.12 21.01
N LEU A 651 21.96 -29.92 20.11
CA LEU A 651 20.77 -29.09 20.28
C LEU A 651 19.55 -29.83 19.70
N HIS A 652 18.53 -30.05 20.52
CA HIS A 652 17.26 -30.67 20.14
C HIS A 652 17.43 -32.02 19.40
N GLY A 653 18.36 -32.87 19.87
CA GLY A 653 18.60 -34.19 19.28
C GLY A 653 19.49 -34.19 18.03
N ASN A 654 20.02 -33.05 17.60
CA ASN A 654 20.96 -32.95 16.48
C ASN A 654 22.30 -32.38 16.95
N VAL A 655 23.40 -32.79 16.32
CA VAL A 655 24.75 -32.30 16.61
C VAL A 655 25.20 -31.35 15.51
N TYR A 656 25.71 -30.19 15.91
CA TYR A 656 26.17 -29.12 15.03
C TYR A 656 27.65 -28.81 15.27
N ASP A 657 28.42 -28.59 14.21
CA ASP A 657 29.79 -28.08 14.28
C ASP A 657 29.79 -26.55 14.28
N LEU A 658 29.97 -25.95 15.46
CA LEU A 658 29.92 -24.51 15.63
C LEU A 658 31.32 -23.86 15.61
N THR A 659 32.33 -24.54 15.07
CA THR A 659 33.73 -24.04 15.06
C THR A 659 33.85 -22.67 14.39
N ASP A 660 33.30 -22.51 13.19
CA ASP A 660 33.36 -21.25 12.45
C ASP A 660 32.32 -20.24 12.93
N PHE A 661 31.20 -20.74 13.50
CA PHE A 661 30.16 -19.90 14.08
C PHE A 661 30.64 -19.22 15.38
N ALA A 662 31.47 -19.90 16.18
CA ALA A 662 31.98 -19.39 17.44
C ALA A 662 32.72 -18.05 17.29
N GLN A 663 33.45 -17.85 16.19
CA GLN A 663 34.19 -16.61 15.94
C GLN A 663 33.28 -15.41 15.65
N ARG A 664 32.05 -15.67 15.19
CA ARG A 664 31.07 -14.68 14.74
C ARG A 664 29.91 -14.53 15.73
N HIS A 665 29.94 -15.30 16.82
CA HIS A 665 28.88 -15.32 17.82
C HIS A 665 28.83 -13.99 18.60
N ALA A 666 27.65 -13.36 18.64
CA ALA A 666 27.48 -12.02 19.23
C ALA A 666 27.83 -11.94 20.73
N GLY A 667 27.73 -13.06 21.46
CA GLY A 667 28.16 -13.16 22.86
C GLY A 667 29.65 -13.48 23.08
N GLY A 668 30.43 -13.56 22.00
CA GLY A 668 31.83 -13.98 21.98
C GLY A 668 32.02 -15.50 21.92
N SER A 669 33.16 -15.93 21.37
CA SER A 669 33.48 -17.36 21.16
C SER A 669 33.52 -18.19 22.44
N HIS A 670 33.90 -17.58 23.57
CA HIS A 670 33.94 -18.22 24.88
C HIS A 670 32.59 -18.81 25.31
N MET A 671 31.46 -18.27 24.82
CA MET A 671 30.14 -18.82 25.12
C MET A 671 29.91 -20.19 24.47
N ILE A 672 30.37 -20.36 23.23
CA ILE A 672 30.29 -21.65 22.52
C ILE A 672 31.26 -22.65 23.14
N HIS A 673 32.48 -22.22 23.50
CA HIS A 673 33.44 -23.08 24.19
C HIS A 673 32.94 -23.64 25.54
N LYS A 674 32.03 -22.97 26.25
CA LYS A 674 31.45 -23.48 27.51
C LYS A 674 30.53 -24.69 27.30
N VAL A 675 29.89 -24.74 26.14
CA VAL A 675 28.86 -25.73 25.80
C VAL A 675 29.35 -26.74 24.76
N ALA A 676 30.50 -26.52 24.14
CA ALA A 676 31.14 -27.46 23.23
C ALA A 676 31.40 -28.82 23.92
N GLY A 677 31.11 -29.89 23.17
CA GLY A 677 31.16 -31.27 23.63
C GLY A 677 29.98 -31.72 24.50
N LYS A 678 28.85 -30.98 24.52
CA LYS A 678 27.69 -31.25 25.39
C LYS A 678 26.36 -31.06 24.66
N ASP A 679 25.30 -31.62 25.25
CA ASP A 679 23.92 -31.21 24.96
C ASP A 679 23.60 -29.89 25.67
N ALA A 680 23.35 -28.85 24.87
CA ALA A 680 23.06 -27.51 25.32
C ALA A 680 21.63 -27.08 25.06
N THR A 681 20.74 -28.01 24.68
CA THR A 681 19.34 -27.76 24.30
C THR A 681 18.64 -26.86 25.30
N ARG A 682 18.69 -27.21 26.59
CA ARG A 682 18.01 -26.46 27.65
C ARG A 682 18.53 -25.03 27.81
N ILE A 683 19.84 -24.82 27.61
CA ILE A 683 20.45 -23.50 27.70
C ILE A 683 20.08 -22.66 26.48
N PHE A 684 20.10 -23.30 25.29
CA PHE A 684 19.72 -22.67 24.04
C PHE A 684 18.26 -22.22 24.05
N SER A 685 17.32 -23.09 24.41
CA SER A 685 15.88 -22.77 24.45
C SER A 685 15.51 -21.73 25.53
N ALA A 686 16.37 -21.50 26.53
CA ALA A 686 16.14 -20.48 27.55
C ALA A 686 16.47 -19.05 27.06
N VAL A 687 17.22 -18.93 25.96
CA VAL A 687 17.75 -17.65 25.45
C VAL A 687 17.33 -17.38 24.01
N HIS A 688 17.00 -18.43 23.26
CA HIS A 688 16.66 -18.38 21.84
C HIS A 688 15.31 -19.06 21.57
N ASP A 689 14.50 -18.45 20.71
CA ASP A 689 13.33 -19.11 20.15
C ASP A 689 13.78 -20.22 19.18
N ALA A 690 13.42 -21.46 19.49
CA ALA A 690 14.01 -22.67 18.89
C ALA A 690 13.81 -22.74 17.37
N GLU A 691 12.67 -22.28 16.85
CA GLU A 691 12.37 -22.35 15.41
C GLU A 691 13.10 -21.27 14.59
N THR A 692 13.43 -20.14 15.21
CA THR A 692 13.95 -18.96 14.47
C THR A 692 15.46 -19.00 14.25
N HIS A 693 16.19 -19.73 15.11
CA HIS A 693 17.66 -19.72 15.13
C HIS A 693 18.31 -21.03 14.65
N LEU A 694 17.61 -22.18 14.71
CA LEU A 694 18.15 -23.46 14.22
C LEU A 694 18.24 -23.53 12.69
N GLY A 695 17.35 -22.84 11.97
CA GLY A 695 17.39 -22.79 10.50
C GLY A 695 18.69 -22.20 9.93
N ALA A 696 19.37 -21.33 10.69
CA ALA A 696 20.68 -20.78 10.31
C ALA A 696 21.86 -21.74 10.58
N LEU A 697 21.65 -22.76 11.42
CA LEU A 697 22.66 -23.76 11.82
C LEU A 697 22.49 -25.09 11.07
N MET A 698 21.43 -25.26 10.27
CA MET A 698 21.19 -26.51 9.53
C MET A 698 22.33 -26.89 8.57
N VAL A 699 23.06 -25.90 8.05
CA VAL A 699 24.25 -26.11 7.21
C VAL A 699 25.46 -26.63 7.99
N ASP A 700 25.45 -26.49 9.31
CA ASP A 700 26.51 -26.88 10.23
C ASP A 700 26.19 -28.21 10.95
N MET A 701 25.10 -28.91 10.57
CA MET A 701 24.68 -30.15 11.21
C MET A 701 25.56 -31.34 10.77
N VAL A 702 26.13 -32.05 11.73
CA VAL A 702 27.09 -33.15 11.50
C VAL A 702 26.56 -34.54 11.87
N GLY A 703 25.44 -34.62 12.58
CA GLY A 703 24.78 -35.90 12.90
C GLY A 703 23.60 -35.77 13.86
N ILE A 704 23.04 -36.91 14.25
CA ILE A 704 21.94 -37.00 15.23
C ILE A 704 22.52 -37.42 16.58
N TRP A 705 22.12 -36.75 17.65
CA TRP A 705 22.62 -37.01 18.99
C TRP A 705 22.04 -38.31 19.58
N GLU A 706 22.90 -39.19 20.09
CA GLU A 706 22.46 -40.36 20.85
C GLU A 706 22.12 -39.93 22.29
N SER A 707 20.86 -39.63 22.57
CA SER A 707 20.41 -39.36 23.93
C SER A 707 20.22 -40.67 24.71
N ASP A 708 20.74 -40.75 25.94
CA ASP A 708 20.55 -41.90 26.84
C ASP A 708 19.07 -42.19 27.22
N GLU A 709 18.10 -41.37 26.79
CA GLU A 709 16.66 -41.59 27.03
C GLU A 709 16.03 -42.72 26.19
N VAL A 710 16.81 -43.48 25.41
CA VAL A 710 16.34 -44.71 24.71
C VAL A 710 16.91 -46.01 25.34
N ARG A 711 17.54 -45.93 26.52
CA ARG A 711 17.82 -47.10 27.37
C ARG A 711 17.39 -46.86 28.82
N GLU A 712 16.09 -46.84 29.06
CA GLU A 712 15.35 -47.58 30.11
C GLU A 712 13.90 -47.10 30.21
#